data_AF-A0AAU9W4K4-F1
#
_entry.id   AF-A0AAU9W4K4-F1
#
_cell.length_a   1.000
_cell.length_b   1.000
_cell.length_c   1.000
_cell.angle_alpha   90.00
_cell.angle_beta   90.00
_cell.angle_gamma   90.00
#
_symmetry.space_group_name_H-M   'P 1'
#
loop_
_entity.id
_entity.type
_entity.pdbx_description
1 polymer ?
#
loop_
_entity_poly.entity_id
_entity_poly.type
_entity_poly.pdbx_seq_one_letter_code
_entity_poly.pdbx_strand_id
1 'polypeptide(L)'
;MSVVGFDVGNESCYIAVARGGGIETIANEFSDRCTPSVVSLGESLRSIGVEGKNQMIFNLKNTVNQFKRLIGRKFSDPVVEDEKRRLACQLVEKPGDCIGVKLRYLGNEEVFSPEQIMAMLLTKLKTISEKELSTKVTDCVVSVPCYYTDRQRRAMVDSVAMAGLNCLRLMNDTTAVALAYGIYKQDLPTDKPRNVVFVDMGHSSVQVSACAFLKGQLKVLATAADPNLGGRNFDELLKDHFVEEFKIKYKLDVSTNAKAGIRLLRECEKLKKLMSANSQEIPLNIECLMDDKDVAGRFKRTTFEENISSYLQRLEATLKSLMEKSGLKMADVEAIEVVGGSTRIPAVKDVIKALFDKEVSTTLNADEAVARGCALQCAMLSPTFRVREFVVNDVTPYPVVLTWKSQNTEDEGEMEVFAPNHAFPFSKMLTFYRKEPFDLEASYSKNTQLPLKDGFIGRFSIKDVVPNKEGESSKIKVKVRLNIHGILNVVNASLVEKLPAVAEPEAESMEVEGQEDKTKEAAGDAAPENTQGTQESNESQDKEDADEPMNSETSETKDGDSSNKEDEDKDAKDNKGKKENGAPAKKKKQQVKTVELRVETEVPGLTKSQLQDAIDKECHMVLQDRLEKEKGFAKNAVESYVYDMRGRLYDQLQKYITEEAREKFSELLSLTEDWLYEEGENQSKKVYQDKLAELKKVGDPVETRLSEATKRPAAFDELGKSIQQIRKILELCAQKDEKYDHIEAEEIKKVEVAVADKEKWLQNKWNAQSKLADHQDPAVYASVILSEKKLLEDTCYTILNKAKPKPKAEPPPPPKEEEKKEEGTGDSTPEEKMDQEGENVEKPNEHQNQEGGEETKPDADMEID
;
A
#
# COMPACT_ATOMS: atom_id res chain seq x y z
N MET A 1 6.35 5.50 6.15
CA MET A 1 6.13 4.13 5.61
C MET A 1 5.02 4.22 4.60
N SER A 2 5.13 3.56 3.44
CA SER A 2 4.04 3.43 2.48
C SER A 2 3.02 2.39 2.97
N VAL A 3 1.73 2.68 2.89
CA VAL A 3 0.67 1.67 3.08
C VAL A 3 0.19 1.24 1.71
N VAL A 4 0.42 -0.04 1.36
CA VAL A 4 0.05 -0.61 0.06
C VAL A 4 -0.55 -2.00 0.23
N GLY A 5 -1.72 -2.20 -0.37
CA GLY A 5 -2.39 -3.49 -0.50
C GLY A 5 -2.45 -3.92 -1.96
N PHE A 6 -1.95 -5.11 -2.25
CA PHE A 6 -2.01 -5.72 -3.57
C PHE A 6 -3.06 -6.83 -3.59
N ASP A 7 -4.12 -6.65 -4.37
CA ASP A 7 -4.84 -7.82 -4.90
C ASP A 7 -4.10 -8.34 -6.12
N VAL A 8 -3.57 -9.55 -6.01
CA VAL A 8 -2.83 -10.21 -7.07
C VAL A 8 -3.73 -11.29 -7.68
N GLY A 9 -4.73 -10.89 -8.45
CA GLY A 9 -5.66 -11.83 -9.08
C GLY A 9 -5.03 -12.64 -10.23
N ASN A 10 -5.77 -13.63 -10.73
CA ASN A 10 -5.28 -14.58 -11.73
C ASN A 10 -5.29 -14.03 -13.18
N GLU A 11 -6.11 -13.02 -13.46
CA GLU A 11 -6.24 -12.36 -14.77
C GLU A 11 -5.85 -10.88 -14.67
N SER A 12 -6.25 -10.24 -13.58
CA SER A 12 -6.02 -8.84 -13.24
C SER A 12 -5.54 -8.72 -11.80
N CYS A 13 -4.84 -7.63 -11.53
CA CYS A 13 -4.43 -7.17 -10.20
C CYS A 13 -4.99 -5.77 -9.95
N TYR A 14 -5.26 -5.47 -8.68
CA TYR A 14 -5.69 -4.15 -8.21
C TYR A 14 -4.78 -3.69 -7.08
N ILE A 15 -4.49 -2.39 -7.04
CA ILE A 15 -3.62 -1.78 -6.04
C ILE A 15 -4.46 -0.78 -5.24
N ALA A 16 -4.36 -0.84 -3.90
CA ALA A 16 -4.92 0.17 -3.03
C ALA A 16 -3.85 0.73 -2.07
N VAL A 17 -4.00 2.00 -1.70
CA VAL A 17 -3.06 2.76 -0.86
C VAL A 17 -3.80 3.60 0.17
N ALA A 18 -3.10 4.06 1.20
CA ALA A 18 -3.64 5.08 2.10
C ALA A 18 -3.40 6.50 1.55
N ARG A 19 -4.47 7.28 1.39
CA ARG A 19 -4.46 8.66 0.91
C ARG A 19 -5.63 9.44 1.53
N GLY A 20 -5.45 10.73 1.81
CA GLY A 20 -6.53 11.61 2.30
C GLY A 20 -7.19 11.22 3.63
N GLY A 21 -6.58 10.32 4.42
CA GLY A 21 -7.20 9.73 5.62
C GLY A 21 -8.08 8.50 5.35
N GLY A 22 -8.23 8.07 4.10
CA GLY A 22 -8.94 6.87 3.68
C GLY A 22 -8.05 5.86 2.94
N ILE A 23 -8.70 4.84 2.36
CA ILE A 23 -8.07 3.83 1.49
C ILE A 23 -8.68 3.89 0.09
N GLU A 24 -7.83 4.16 -0.90
CA GLU A 24 -8.21 4.39 -2.30
C GLU A 24 -7.50 3.40 -3.23
N THR A 25 -8.15 3.04 -4.33
CA THR A 25 -7.57 2.26 -5.42
C THR A 25 -6.92 3.17 -6.46
N ILE A 26 -5.70 2.83 -6.87
CA ILE A 26 -4.90 3.63 -7.79
C ILE A 26 -4.93 3.08 -9.22
N ALA A 27 -4.65 3.96 -10.18
CA ALA A 27 -4.52 3.58 -11.59
C ALA A 27 -3.07 3.23 -11.96
N ASN A 28 -2.90 2.46 -13.03
CA ASN A 28 -1.61 2.22 -13.69
C ASN A 28 -1.28 3.34 -14.69
N GLU A 29 -0.15 3.20 -15.39
CA GLU A 29 0.31 4.20 -16.37
C GLU A 29 -0.61 4.42 -17.58
N PHE A 30 -1.65 3.60 -17.77
CA PHE A 30 -2.69 3.77 -18.80
C PHE A 30 -4.01 4.33 -18.23
N SER A 31 -4.01 4.82 -16.99
CA SER A 31 -5.20 5.31 -16.26
C SER A 31 -6.27 4.25 -15.92
N ASP A 32 -5.98 2.96 -16.11
CA ASP A 32 -6.85 1.86 -15.67
C ASP A 32 -6.48 1.42 -14.24
N ARG A 33 -7.47 1.14 -13.39
CA ARG A 33 -7.25 0.54 -12.06
C ARG A 33 -6.91 -0.94 -12.13
N CYS A 34 -7.31 -1.60 -13.22
CA CYS A 34 -6.99 -2.99 -13.52
C CYS A 34 -5.60 -3.11 -14.15
N THR A 35 -4.70 -3.89 -13.54
CA THR A 35 -3.39 -4.24 -14.13
C THR A 35 -3.35 -5.72 -14.48
N PRO A 36 -3.30 -6.13 -15.76
CA PRO A 36 -3.32 -7.53 -16.14
C PRO A 36 -2.19 -8.38 -15.54
N SER A 37 -2.50 -9.60 -15.09
CA SER A 37 -1.56 -10.58 -14.53
C SER A 37 -0.78 -11.30 -15.64
N VAL A 38 -0.03 -10.53 -16.43
CA VAL A 38 0.67 -10.97 -17.65
C VAL A 38 2.12 -10.44 -17.64
N VAL A 39 3.06 -11.32 -17.96
CA VAL A 39 4.50 -11.01 -18.12
C VAL A 39 4.94 -11.49 -19.50
N SER A 40 5.59 -10.63 -20.28
CA SER A 40 6.16 -10.95 -21.59
C SER A 40 7.63 -10.55 -21.64
N LEU A 41 8.51 -11.48 -22.05
CA LEU A 41 9.95 -11.24 -22.14
C LEU A 41 10.33 -10.96 -23.59
N GLY A 42 10.96 -9.80 -23.84
CA GLY A 42 11.38 -9.35 -25.16
C GLY A 42 12.89 -9.46 -25.40
N GLU A 43 13.33 -8.90 -26.52
CA GLU A 43 14.74 -8.91 -26.94
C GLU A 43 15.56 -7.76 -26.32
N SER A 44 14.92 -6.75 -25.74
CA SER A 44 15.57 -5.61 -25.07
C SER A 44 15.07 -5.33 -23.64
N LEU A 45 13.76 -5.53 -23.39
CA LEU A 45 13.09 -5.21 -22.12
C LEU A 45 11.93 -6.17 -21.80
N ARG A 46 11.44 -6.14 -20.56
CA ARG A 46 10.27 -6.89 -20.09
C ARG A 46 9.00 -6.04 -20.20
N SER A 47 7.95 -6.62 -20.78
CA SER A 47 6.61 -6.01 -20.90
C SER A 47 5.66 -6.65 -19.90
N ILE A 48 5.19 -5.89 -18.91
CA ILE A 48 4.46 -6.42 -17.74
C ILE A 48 3.18 -5.60 -17.52
N GLY A 49 2.08 -6.26 -17.17
CA GLY A 49 0.78 -5.59 -17.02
C GLY A 49 0.09 -5.41 -18.37
N VAL A 50 -0.39 -4.18 -18.65
CA VAL A 50 -1.03 -3.83 -19.92
C VAL A 50 -0.06 -4.02 -21.10
N GLU A 51 1.21 -3.60 -20.93
CA GLU A 51 2.30 -3.86 -21.89
C GLU A 51 2.38 -5.37 -22.23
N GLY A 52 2.34 -6.23 -21.21
CA GLY A 52 2.39 -7.70 -21.38
C GLY A 52 1.15 -8.28 -22.05
N LYS A 53 -0.06 -7.77 -21.72
CA LYS A 53 -1.32 -8.21 -22.36
C LYS A 53 -1.33 -7.89 -23.85
N ASN A 54 -0.79 -6.74 -24.27
CA ASN A 54 -0.67 -6.36 -25.67
C ASN A 54 0.28 -7.30 -26.46
N GLN A 55 1.33 -7.80 -25.81
CA GLN A 55 2.29 -8.73 -26.44
C GLN A 55 1.76 -10.15 -26.66
N MET A 56 0.61 -10.54 -26.08
CA MET A 56 0.08 -11.91 -26.17
C MET A 56 -0.12 -12.44 -27.60
N ILE A 57 -0.44 -11.59 -28.58
CA ILE A 57 -0.68 -12.02 -29.97
C ILE A 57 0.63 -12.05 -30.79
N PHE A 58 1.57 -11.17 -30.49
CA PHE A 58 2.83 -11.03 -31.23
C PHE A 58 3.91 -11.94 -30.66
N ASN A 59 4.25 -11.78 -29.38
CA ASN A 59 5.30 -12.49 -28.65
C ASN A 59 4.77 -13.72 -27.87
N LEU A 60 3.85 -14.48 -28.48
CA LEU A 60 3.03 -15.48 -27.80
C LEU A 60 3.83 -16.50 -26.96
N LYS A 61 4.92 -17.07 -27.51
CA LYS A 61 5.71 -18.11 -26.82
C LYS A 61 6.48 -17.61 -25.59
N ASN A 62 6.79 -16.32 -25.54
CA ASN A 62 7.53 -15.69 -24.44
C ASN A 62 6.62 -14.87 -23.52
N THR A 63 5.30 -15.03 -23.66
CA THR A 63 4.28 -14.33 -22.85
C THR A 63 3.57 -15.33 -21.96
N VAL A 64 3.54 -15.05 -20.66
CA VAL A 64 3.01 -15.91 -19.61
C VAL A 64 1.89 -15.18 -18.88
N ASN A 65 0.74 -15.85 -18.74
CA ASN A 65 -0.38 -15.49 -17.90
C ASN A 65 -0.72 -16.67 -16.99
N GLN A 66 -1.80 -16.61 -16.19
CA GLN A 66 -2.25 -17.69 -15.29
C GLN A 66 -1.22 -18.19 -14.25
N PHE A 67 -0.01 -17.62 -14.14
CA PHE A 67 1.08 -18.22 -13.35
C PHE A 67 0.79 -18.31 -11.83
N LYS A 68 -0.17 -17.54 -11.29
CA LYS A 68 -0.74 -17.73 -9.94
C LYS A 68 -1.23 -19.18 -9.71
N ARG A 69 -1.64 -19.90 -10.76
CA ARG A 69 -2.04 -21.32 -10.72
C ARG A 69 -0.89 -22.28 -10.38
N LEU A 70 0.33 -21.91 -10.78
CA LEU A 70 1.52 -22.75 -10.73
C LEU A 70 2.35 -22.54 -9.44
N ILE A 71 2.17 -21.41 -8.75
CA ILE A 71 2.90 -21.05 -7.52
C ILE A 71 2.86 -22.18 -6.49
N GLY A 72 4.05 -22.62 -6.07
CA GLY A 72 4.22 -23.66 -5.06
C GLY A 72 3.72 -25.06 -5.47
N ARG A 73 3.33 -25.30 -6.73
CA ARG A 73 2.99 -26.66 -7.20
C ARG A 73 4.25 -27.52 -7.40
N LYS A 74 4.02 -28.79 -7.74
CA LYS A 74 5.02 -29.68 -8.32
C LYS A 74 4.75 -29.84 -9.82
N PHE A 75 5.76 -30.20 -10.62
CA PHE A 75 5.57 -30.44 -12.06
C PHE A 75 4.63 -31.64 -12.32
N SER A 76 4.69 -32.68 -11.47
CA SER A 76 3.86 -33.89 -11.52
C SER A 76 2.42 -33.73 -10.98
N ASP A 77 1.96 -32.50 -10.75
CA ASP A 77 0.61 -32.18 -10.26
C ASP A 77 -0.39 -32.15 -11.44
N PRO A 78 -1.55 -32.85 -11.38
CA PRO A 78 -2.52 -32.88 -12.48
C PRO A 78 -3.01 -31.50 -12.94
N VAL A 79 -3.06 -30.52 -12.03
CA VAL A 79 -3.46 -29.14 -12.38
C VAL A 79 -2.41 -28.50 -13.31
N VAL A 80 -1.14 -28.86 -13.19
CA VAL A 80 -0.07 -28.31 -14.05
C VAL A 80 -0.18 -28.86 -15.46
N GLU A 81 -0.51 -30.14 -15.65
CA GLU A 81 -0.83 -30.69 -16.98
C GLU A 81 -2.11 -30.08 -17.58
N ASP A 82 -3.05 -29.60 -16.75
CA ASP A 82 -4.22 -28.82 -17.21
C ASP A 82 -3.87 -27.38 -17.61
N GLU A 83 -3.04 -26.66 -16.84
CA GLU A 83 -2.55 -25.33 -17.23
C GLU A 83 -1.64 -25.39 -18.47
N LYS A 84 -0.84 -26.45 -18.62
CA LYS A 84 0.04 -26.72 -19.77
C LYS A 84 -0.69 -26.85 -21.11
N ARG A 85 -1.99 -27.20 -21.10
CA ARG A 85 -2.85 -27.19 -22.30
C ARG A 85 -3.49 -25.83 -22.60
N ARG A 86 -3.40 -24.88 -21.66
CA ARG A 86 -3.96 -23.51 -21.73
C ARG A 86 -2.87 -22.46 -22.04
N LEU A 87 -1.64 -22.73 -21.60
CA LEU A 87 -0.46 -21.88 -21.79
C LEU A 87 0.21 -22.14 -23.15
N ALA A 88 0.71 -21.07 -23.78
CA ALA A 88 1.47 -21.16 -25.04
C ALA A 88 3.00 -21.11 -24.85
N CYS A 89 3.47 -20.76 -23.64
CA CYS A 89 4.85 -20.88 -23.22
C CYS A 89 5.16 -22.33 -22.79
N GLN A 90 6.40 -22.80 -23.01
CA GLN A 90 6.77 -24.17 -22.66
C GLN A 90 7.04 -24.32 -21.15
N LEU A 91 6.27 -25.15 -20.47
CA LEU A 91 6.61 -25.64 -19.14
C LEU A 91 7.65 -26.77 -19.23
N VAL A 92 8.62 -26.77 -18.32
CA VAL A 92 9.70 -27.76 -18.21
C VAL A 92 9.89 -28.19 -16.76
N GLU A 93 10.36 -29.42 -16.55
CA GLU A 93 10.71 -29.91 -15.21
C GLU A 93 12.08 -29.36 -14.78
N LYS A 94 12.17 -28.87 -13.54
CA LYS A 94 13.41 -28.52 -12.83
C LYS A 94 13.69 -29.58 -11.75
N PRO A 95 14.96 -29.80 -11.36
CA PRO A 95 15.32 -30.77 -10.33
C PRO A 95 14.45 -30.68 -9.07
N GLY A 96 13.99 -31.83 -8.57
CA GLY A 96 13.11 -31.92 -7.40
C GLY A 96 11.62 -31.72 -7.71
N ASP A 97 11.13 -32.18 -8.87
CA ASP A 97 9.71 -32.07 -9.29
C ASP A 97 9.21 -30.61 -9.24
N CYS A 98 10.06 -29.67 -9.67
CA CYS A 98 9.81 -28.24 -9.61
C CYS A 98 9.48 -27.67 -11.00
N ILE A 99 8.67 -26.61 -11.05
CA ILE A 99 8.21 -26.03 -12.32
C ILE A 99 9.23 -25.02 -12.85
N GLY A 100 9.62 -25.16 -14.11
CA GLY A 100 10.25 -24.13 -14.91
C GLY A 100 9.35 -23.69 -16.06
N VAL A 101 9.46 -22.42 -16.44
CA VAL A 101 8.83 -21.84 -17.63
C VAL A 101 9.96 -21.37 -18.55
N LYS A 102 10.05 -21.97 -19.73
CA LYS A 102 11.08 -21.66 -20.73
C LYS A 102 10.65 -20.48 -21.59
N LEU A 103 11.45 -19.42 -21.62
CA LEU A 103 11.16 -18.15 -22.28
C LEU A 103 12.43 -17.62 -22.96
N ARG A 104 12.30 -16.81 -24.01
CA ARG A 104 13.41 -16.02 -24.56
C ARG A 104 13.47 -14.65 -23.88
N TYR A 105 14.65 -14.24 -23.44
CA TYR A 105 14.93 -12.92 -22.86
C TYR A 105 16.30 -12.45 -23.36
N LEU A 106 16.39 -11.20 -23.84
CA LEU A 106 17.62 -10.63 -24.41
C LEU A 106 18.26 -11.54 -25.49
N GLY A 107 17.43 -12.14 -26.34
CA GLY A 107 17.81 -13.11 -27.38
C GLY A 107 18.07 -14.55 -26.88
N ASN A 108 18.43 -14.73 -25.60
CA ASN A 108 18.82 -16.00 -25.00
C ASN A 108 17.61 -16.82 -24.51
N GLU A 109 17.72 -18.15 -24.50
CA GLU A 109 16.71 -19.02 -23.86
C GLU A 109 17.01 -19.20 -22.37
N GLU A 110 16.06 -18.87 -21.51
CA GLU A 110 16.16 -18.99 -20.06
C GLU A 110 14.97 -19.74 -19.46
N VAL A 111 15.13 -20.23 -18.21
CA VAL A 111 14.09 -20.94 -17.47
C VAL A 111 13.84 -20.25 -16.12
N PHE A 112 12.67 -19.66 -15.96
CA PHE A 112 12.21 -19.00 -14.74
C PHE A 112 11.28 -19.92 -13.95
N SER A 113 11.23 -19.82 -12.61
CA SER A 113 10.15 -20.47 -11.85
C SER A 113 8.88 -19.59 -11.84
N PRO A 114 7.69 -20.16 -11.55
CA PRO A 114 6.47 -19.37 -11.35
C PRO A 114 6.63 -18.24 -10.34
N GLU A 115 7.40 -18.48 -9.27
CA GLU A 115 7.69 -17.53 -8.20
C GLU A 115 8.51 -16.34 -8.70
N GLN A 116 9.46 -16.56 -9.61
CA GLN A 116 10.22 -15.48 -10.26
C GLN A 116 9.34 -14.66 -11.20
N ILE A 117 8.43 -15.29 -11.96
CA ILE A 117 7.49 -14.57 -12.84
C ILE A 117 6.50 -13.73 -12.02
N MET A 118 6.05 -14.27 -10.87
CA MET A 118 5.24 -13.53 -9.90
C MET A 118 6.01 -12.36 -9.28
N ALA A 119 7.30 -12.49 -9.02
CA ALA A 119 8.14 -11.38 -8.59
C ALA A 119 8.17 -10.24 -9.63
N MET A 120 8.32 -10.54 -10.93
CA MET A 120 8.28 -9.51 -11.99
C MET A 120 6.95 -8.73 -11.98
N LEU A 121 5.82 -9.43 -11.78
CA LEU A 121 4.51 -8.79 -11.65
C LEU A 121 4.44 -7.90 -10.40
N LEU A 122 4.89 -8.39 -9.25
CA LEU A 122 4.95 -7.62 -8.01
C LEU A 122 5.87 -6.38 -8.13
N THR A 123 6.99 -6.48 -8.84
CA THR A 123 7.85 -5.34 -9.20
C THR A 123 7.10 -4.29 -10.01
N LYS A 124 6.25 -4.68 -10.98
CA LYS A 124 5.42 -3.74 -11.74
C LYS A 124 4.37 -3.05 -10.84
N LEU A 125 3.67 -3.81 -9.99
CA LEU A 125 2.68 -3.25 -9.06
C LEU A 125 3.33 -2.28 -8.04
N LYS A 126 4.52 -2.63 -7.54
CA LYS A 126 5.37 -1.73 -6.74
C LYS A 126 5.73 -0.46 -7.50
N THR A 127 6.19 -0.56 -8.75
CA THR A 127 6.59 0.60 -9.57
C THR A 127 5.42 1.57 -9.79
N ILE A 128 4.21 1.04 -10.03
CA ILE A 128 2.98 1.85 -10.12
C ILE A 128 2.70 2.56 -8.78
N SER A 129 2.81 1.84 -7.67
CA SER A 129 2.61 2.39 -6.31
C SER A 129 3.63 3.47 -5.96
N GLU A 130 4.91 3.28 -6.29
CA GLU A 130 6.00 4.22 -6.02
C GLU A 130 5.84 5.51 -6.84
N LYS A 131 5.36 5.41 -8.08
CA LYS A 131 5.02 6.57 -8.92
C LYS A 131 3.86 7.37 -8.31
N GLU A 132 2.76 6.70 -7.97
CA GLU A 132 1.54 7.36 -7.48
C GLU A 132 1.66 7.93 -6.06
N LEU A 133 2.47 7.30 -5.20
CA LEU A 133 2.77 7.80 -3.86
C LEU A 133 3.98 8.75 -3.82
N SER A 134 4.69 8.93 -4.94
CA SER A 134 5.96 9.69 -5.03
C SER A 134 6.99 9.34 -3.94
N THR A 135 6.94 8.12 -3.43
CA THR A 135 7.72 7.63 -2.29
C THR A 135 8.02 6.14 -2.45
N LYS A 136 9.17 5.70 -1.93
CA LYS A 136 9.62 4.30 -2.03
C LYS A 136 8.68 3.38 -1.25
N VAL A 137 8.31 2.25 -1.85
CA VAL A 137 7.45 1.22 -1.26
C VAL A 137 8.31 0.09 -0.73
N THR A 138 8.33 -0.04 0.59
CA THR A 138 9.10 -1.06 1.33
C THR A 138 8.22 -2.20 1.81
N ASP A 139 7.00 -1.91 2.24
CA ASP A 139 6.12 -2.81 2.99
C ASP A 139 4.77 -2.96 2.28
N CYS A 140 4.23 -4.17 2.23
CA CYS A 140 2.93 -4.45 1.62
C CYS A 140 2.16 -5.59 2.29
N VAL A 141 0.86 -5.65 2.02
CA VAL A 141 0.01 -6.82 2.25
C VAL A 141 -0.49 -7.35 0.90
N VAL A 142 -0.45 -8.67 0.72
CA VAL A 142 -0.71 -9.34 -0.57
C VAL A 142 -1.85 -10.35 -0.44
N SER A 143 -2.76 -10.34 -1.41
CA SER A 143 -3.90 -11.28 -1.48
C SER A 143 -3.46 -12.71 -1.87
N VAL A 144 -4.00 -13.70 -1.17
CA VAL A 144 -3.90 -15.13 -1.52
C VAL A 144 -5.25 -15.82 -1.37
N PRO A 145 -5.60 -16.77 -2.27
CA PRO A 145 -6.86 -17.51 -2.13
C PRO A 145 -6.90 -18.25 -0.81
N CYS A 146 -8.07 -18.31 -0.15
CA CYS A 146 -8.17 -18.88 1.20
C CYS A 146 -7.70 -20.35 1.25
N TYR A 147 -7.84 -21.07 0.14
CA TYR A 147 -7.41 -22.45 -0.06
C TYR A 147 -5.89 -22.64 -0.29
N TYR A 148 -5.07 -21.58 -0.34
CA TYR A 148 -3.62 -21.75 -0.50
C TYR A 148 -3.01 -22.51 0.68
N THR A 149 -2.24 -23.55 0.38
CA THR A 149 -1.49 -24.33 1.37
C THR A 149 -0.21 -23.60 1.81
N ASP A 150 0.34 -24.00 2.96
CA ASP A 150 1.64 -23.56 3.50
C ASP A 150 2.75 -23.46 2.43
N ARG A 151 2.94 -24.49 1.59
CA ARG A 151 3.93 -24.49 0.49
C ARG A 151 3.69 -23.36 -0.52
N GLN A 152 2.43 -23.07 -0.86
CA GLN A 152 2.07 -21.96 -1.77
C GLN A 152 2.19 -20.59 -1.09
N ARG A 153 1.92 -20.52 0.22
CA ARG A 153 2.11 -19.32 1.03
C ARG A 153 3.60 -18.97 1.17
N ARG A 154 4.49 -19.94 1.40
CA ARG A 154 5.95 -19.74 1.35
C ARG A 154 6.39 -19.24 -0.03
N ALA A 155 5.97 -19.91 -1.10
CA ALA A 155 6.30 -19.52 -2.47
C ALA A 155 5.84 -18.07 -2.81
N MET A 156 4.68 -17.62 -2.30
CA MET A 156 4.26 -16.22 -2.41
C MET A 156 5.12 -15.25 -1.57
N VAL A 157 5.53 -15.63 -0.35
CA VAL A 157 6.46 -14.80 0.45
C VAL A 157 7.81 -14.67 -0.26
N ASP A 158 8.33 -15.77 -0.83
CA ASP A 158 9.57 -15.77 -1.63
C ASP A 158 9.44 -14.81 -2.84
N SER A 159 8.32 -14.84 -3.58
CA SER A 159 8.04 -13.89 -4.67
C SER A 159 8.00 -12.42 -4.23
N VAL A 160 7.44 -12.13 -3.04
CA VAL A 160 7.39 -10.76 -2.50
C VAL A 160 8.78 -10.29 -2.10
N ALA A 161 9.60 -11.16 -1.50
CA ALA A 161 11.00 -10.87 -1.20
C ALA A 161 11.82 -10.60 -2.47
N MET A 162 11.63 -11.39 -3.55
CA MET A 162 12.27 -11.17 -4.85
C MET A 162 11.98 -9.78 -5.46
N ALA A 163 10.76 -9.26 -5.31
CA ALA A 163 10.39 -7.90 -5.75
C ALA A 163 10.99 -6.77 -4.87
N GLY A 164 11.80 -7.12 -3.86
CA GLY A 164 12.34 -6.19 -2.88
C GLY A 164 11.26 -5.55 -2.02
N LEU A 165 10.28 -6.35 -1.59
CA LEU A 165 9.18 -5.94 -0.71
C LEU A 165 9.18 -6.77 0.58
N ASN A 166 8.77 -6.15 1.68
CA ASN A 166 8.50 -6.82 2.95
C ASN A 166 7.00 -7.20 3.02
N CYS A 167 6.72 -8.50 3.12
CA CYS A 167 5.36 -9.00 3.30
C CYS A 167 4.95 -8.86 4.77
N LEU A 168 4.12 -7.87 5.11
CA LEU A 168 3.60 -7.71 6.48
C LEU A 168 2.57 -8.79 6.83
N ARG A 169 1.76 -9.19 5.85
CA ARG A 169 0.78 -10.29 5.95
C ARG A 169 0.45 -10.81 4.54
N LEU A 170 0.29 -12.14 4.42
CA LEU A 170 -0.51 -12.71 3.34
C LEU A 170 -1.95 -12.75 3.81
N MET A 171 -2.85 -12.11 3.07
CA MET A 171 -4.25 -11.94 3.45
C MET A 171 -5.12 -12.87 2.62
N ASN A 172 -5.99 -13.64 3.26
CA ASN A 172 -6.97 -14.45 2.55
C ASN A 172 -7.93 -13.53 1.77
N ASP A 173 -8.11 -13.74 0.46
CA ASP A 173 -8.88 -12.86 -0.43
C ASP A 173 -10.28 -12.50 0.15
N THR A 174 -11.03 -13.51 0.60
CA THR A 174 -12.35 -13.35 1.25
C THR A 174 -12.30 -12.66 2.62
N THR A 175 -11.17 -12.73 3.33
CA THR A 175 -10.98 -12.05 4.62
C THR A 175 -10.58 -10.59 4.43
N ALA A 176 -9.89 -10.25 3.33
CA ALA A 176 -9.69 -8.86 2.92
C ALA A 176 -11.03 -8.18 2.62
N VAL A 177 -11.90 -8.85 1.86
CA VAL A 177 -13.28 -8.42 1.56
C VAL A 177 -14.09 -8.24 2.85
N ALA A 178 -14.02 -9.21 3.77
CA ALA A 178 -14.69 -9.13 5.06
C ALA A 178 -14.18 -7.99 5.96
N LEU A 179 -12.87 -7.68 5.93
CA LEU A 179 -12.31 -6.51 6.62
C LEU A 179 -12.80 -5.19 5.99
N ALA A 180 -12.80 -5.10 4.66
CA ALA A 180 -13.32 -3.94 3.95
C ALA A 180 -14.80 -3.68 4.27
N TYR A 181 -15.61 -4.73 4.38
CA TYR A 181 -16.99 -4.63 4.90
C TYR A 181 -17.03 -4.16 6.36
N GLY A 182 -16.35 -4.88 7.25
CA GLY A 182 -16.50 -4.72 8.69
C GLY A 182 -16.05 -3.37 9.24
N ILE A 183 -15.01 -2.75 8.67
CA ILE A 183 -14.48 -1.49 9.21
C ILE A 183 -15.36 -0.27 8.86
N TYR A 184 -16.03 -0.30 7.70
CA TYR A 184 -16.90 0.79 7.22
C TYR A 184 -18.36 0.66 7.65
N LYS A 185 -18.85 -0.55 7.99
CA LYS A 185 -20.18 -0.70 8.61
C LYS A 185 -20.20 -0.05 10.00
N GLN A 186 -21.20 0.80 10.23
CA GLN A 186 -21.41 1.53 11.47
C GLN A 186 -22.43 0.84 12.39
N ASP A 187 -23.35 0.08 11.80
CA ASP A 187 -24.49 -0.62 12.41
C ASP A 187 -24.13 -2.02 12.95
N LEU A 188 -22.85 -2.30 13.20
CA LEU A 188 -22.43 -3.61 13.71
C LEU A 188 -22.83 -3.79 15.18
N PRO A 189 -23.45 -4.93 15.55
CA PRO A 189 -23.92 -5.22 16.90
C PRO A 189 -22.78 -5.44 17.91
N THR A 190 -23.07 -5.26 19.21
CA THR A 190 -22.10 -5.46 20.30
C THR A 190 -22.11 -6.88 20.89
N ASP A 191 -23.28 -7.53 20.95
CA ASP A 191 -23.46 -8.78 21.73
C ASP A 191 -23.87 -9.96 20.82
N LYS A 192 -24.94 -9.75 20.04
CA LYS A 192 -25.40 -10.52 18.88
C LYS A 192 -24.41 -10.60 17.70
N PRO A 193 -23.56 -11.61 17.43
CA PRO A 193 -22.78 -11.60 16.18
C PRO A 193 -23.68 -11.61 14.93
N ARG A 194 -23.43 -10.66 14.02
CA ARG A 194 -24.01 -10.64 12.67
C ARG A 194 -23.23 -11.60 11.79
N ASN A 195 -23.88 -12.63 11.26
CA ASN A 195 -23.25 -13.57 10.33
C ASN A 195 -23.43 -13.07 8.89
N VAL A 196 -22.35 -12.96 8.13
CA VAL A 196 -22.36 -12.61 6.71
C VAL A 196 -21.60 -13.68 5.93
N VAL A 197 -22.16 -14.10 4.79
CA VAL A 197 -21.46 -14.96 3.83
C VAL A 197 -20.88 -14.08 2.73
N PHE A 198 -19.57 -14.20 2.49
CA PHE A 198 -18.90 -13.58 1.35
C PHE A 198 -18.71 -14.62 0.24
N VAL A 199 -19.05 -14.25 -0.99
CA VAL A 199 -18.86 -15.09 -2.18
C VAL A 199 -17.99 -14.33 -3.19
N ASP A 200 -16.76 -14.79 -3.37
CA ASP A 200 -15.85 -14.31 -4.41
C ASP A 200 -15.81 -15.32 -5.57
N MET A 201 -16.17 -14.87 -6.78
CA MET A 201 -15.99 -15.66 -8.01
C MET A 201 -15.17 -14.89 -9.04
N GLY A 202 -13.86 -15.04 -8.96
CA GLY A 202 -12.89 -14.47 -9.89
C GLY A 202 -12.78 -15.21 -11.23
N HIS A 203 -11.62 -15.08 -11.88
CA HIS A 203 -11.33 -15.67 -13.19
C HIS A 203 -11.13 -17.20 -13.16
N SER A 204 -10.50 -17.76 -12.12
CA SER A 204 -10.06 -19.18 -12.10
C SER A 204 -10.69 -20.05 -11.00
N SER A 205 -11.33 -19.44 -10.00
CA SER A 205 -11.75 -20.09 -8.77
C SER A 205 -12.91 -19.34 -8.12
N VAL A 206 -13.74 -20.08 -7.38
CA VAL A 206 -14.75 -19.54 -6.46
C VAL A 206 -14.32 -19.87 -5.04
N GLN A 207 -14.42 -18.90 -4.14
CA GLN A 207 -14.07 -19.03 -2.73
C GLN A 207 -15.08 -18.28 -1.87
N VAL A 208 -15.48 -18.92 -0.78
CA VAL A 208 -16.61 -18.51 0.04
C VAL A 208 -16.24 -18.57 1.52
N SER A 209 -16.73 -17.61 2.30
CA SER A 209 -16.36 -17.44 3.70
C SER A 209 -17.56 -17.06 4.55
N ALA A 210 -17.73 -17.73 5.70
CA ALA A 210 -18.74 -17.41 6.69
C ALA A 210 -18.07 -16.61 7.82
N CYS A 211 -18.50 -15.37 8.01
CA CYS A 211 -17.89 -14.41 8.93
C CYS A 211 -18.89 -13.93 9.97
N ALA A 212 -18.50 -13.98 11.25
CA ALA A 212 -19.20 -13.33 12.35
C ALA A 212 -18.60 -11.95 12.62
N PHE A 213 -19.46 -10.92 12.66
CA PHE A 213 -19.09 -9.55 12.97
C PHE A 213 -19.68 -9.09 14.30
N LEU A 214 -18.85 -8.36 15.05
CA LEU A 214 -19.23 -7.52 16.17
C LEU A 214 -18.61 -6.12 15.98
N LYS A 215 -19.06 -5.13 16.75
CA LYS A 215 -18.53 -3.76 16.74
C LYS A 215 -17.02 -3.76 17.04
N GLY A 216 -16.20 -3.60 16.00
CA GLY A 216 -14.73 -3.63 16.11
C GLY A 216 -14.10 -5.02 15.97
N GLN A 217 -14.84 -6.05 15.56
CA GLN A 217 -14.28 -7.40 15.40
C GLN A 217 -14.88 -8.18 14.21
N LEU A 218 -13.99 -8.82 13.45
CA LEU A 218 -14.27 -9.86 12.47
C LEU A 218 -13.70 -11.19 12.98
N LYS A 219 -14.54 -12.23 12.97
CA LYS A 219 -14.10 -13.62 13.11
C LYS A 219 -14.58 -14.43 11.92
N VAL A 220 -13.64 -14.95 11.12
CA VAL A 220 -13.95 -16.00 10.15
C VAL A 220 -14.32 -17.29 10.91
N LEU A 221 -15.41 -17.94 10.51
CA LEU A 221 -15.91 -19.17 11.12
C LEU A 221 -15.42 -20.39 10.33
N ALA A 222 -15.58 -20.34 9.01
CA ALA A 222 -15.11 -21.37 8.09
C ALA A 222 -14.92 -20.80 6.68
N THR A 223 -14.15 -21.51 5.85
CA THR A 223 -14.07 -21.23 4.40
C THR A 223 -14.29 -22.50 3.57
N ALA A 224 -14.74 -22.32 2.34
CA ALA A 224 -14.79 -23.35 1.30
C ALA A 224 -14.43 -22.73 -0.06
N ALA A 225 -14.00 -23.55 -1.02
CA ALA A 225 -13.65 -23.09 -2.36
C ALA A 225 -13.72 -24.24 -3.37
N ASP A 226 -13.97 -23.89 -4.63
CA ASP A 226 -13.63 -24.73 -5.77
C ASP A 226 -12.48 -24.03 -6.53
N PRO A 227 -11.24 -24.51 -6.39
CA PRO A 227 -10.06 -23.93 -7.05
C PRO A 227 -10.11 -23.99 -8.59
N ASN A 228 -11.05 -24.70 -9.20
CA ASN A 228 -11.06 -25.03 -10.63
C ASN A 228 -12.39 -24.60 -11.30
N LEU A 229 -13.02 -23.55 -10.77
CA LEU A 229 -14.30 -23.00 -11.22
C LEU A 229 -14.27 -21.47 -11.15
N GLY A 230 -14.12 -20.81 -12.30
CA GLY A 230 -14.22 -19.36 -12.41
C GLY A 230 -14.58 -18.90 -13.81
N GLY A 231 -14.54 -17.59 -14.05
CA GLY A 231 -14.91 -16.97 -15.32
C GLY A 231 -14.30 -17.62 -16.57
N ARG A 232 -13.08 -18.15 -16.48
CA ARG A 232 -12.36 -18.80 -17.58
C ARG A 232 -12.99 -20.10 -18.06
N ASN A 233 -13.63 -20.85 -17.16
CA ASN A 233 -14.33 -22.09 -17.51
C ASN A 233 -15.53 -21.80 -18.42
N PHE A 234 -16.12 -20.61 -18.29
CA PHE A 234 -17.20 -20.13 -19.14
C PHE A 234 -16.68 -19.62 -20.48
N ASP A 235 -15.53 -18.92 -20.50
CA ASP A 235 -14.89 -18.45 -21.74
C ASP A 235 -14.42 -19.60 -22.62
N GLU A 236 -13.87 -20.65 -22.00
CA GLU A 236 -13.48 -21.89 -22.70
C GLU A 236 -14.68 -22.64 -23.26
N LEU A 237 -15.79 -22.74 -22.52
CA LEU A 237 -17.01 -23.38 -23.03
C LEU A 237 -17.56 -22.64 -24.26
N LEU A 238 -17.57 -21.31 -24.22
CA LEU A 238 -17.98 -20.48 -25.37
C LEU A 238 -17.02 -20.63 -26.55
N LYS A 239 -15.70 -20.60 -26.29
CA LYS A 239 -14.66 -20.85 -27.30
C LYS A 239 -14.86 -22.21 -27.96
N ASP A 240 -15.02 -23.28 -27.19
CA ASP A 240 -15.10 -24.64 -27.72
C ASP A 240 -16.40 -24.86 -28.52
N HIS A 241 -17.51 -24.21 -28.14
CA HIS A 241 -18.71 -24.14 -28.97
C HIS A 241 -18.42 -23.49 -30.34
N PHE A 242 -17.79 -22.32 -30.37
CA PHE A 242 -17.47 -21.63 -31.63
C PHE A 242 -16.38 -22.33 -32.46
N VAL A 243 -15.46 -23.07 -31.83
CA VAL A 243 -14.52 -23.95 -32.55
C VAL A 243 -15.28 -24.98 -33.39
N GLU A 244 -16.28 -25.66 -32.82
CA GLU A 244 -17.08 -26.63 -33.58
C GLU A 244 -18.04 -25.97 -34.57
N GLU A 245 -18.64 -24.81 -34.24
CA GLU A 245 -19.42 -24.04 -35.23
C GLU A 245 -18.56 -23.68 -36.46
N PHE A 246 -17.35 -23.16 -36.25
CA PHE A 246 -16.50 -22.68 -37.35
C PHE A 246 -15.82 -23.81 -38.14
N LYS A 247 -15.57 -24.98 -37.51
CA LYS A 247 -15.21 -26.22 -38.22
C LYS A 247 -16.30 -26.63 -39.21
N ILE A 248 -17.57 -26.59 -38.80
CA ILE A 248 -18.70 -26.99 -39.67
C ILE A 248 -18.99 -25.92 -40.74
N LYS A 249 -19.08 -24.65 -40.32
CA LYS A 249 -19.59 -23.52 -41.11
C LYS A 249 -18.57 -22.90 -42.06
N TYR A 250 -17.32 -22.74 -41.60
CA TYR A 250 -16.24 -22.06 -42.35
C TYR A 250 -15.11 -23.01 -42.78
N LYS A 251 -15.17 -24.28 -42.33
CA LYS A 251 -14.11 -25.29 -42.50
C LYS A 251 -12.77 -24.81 -41.92
N LEU A 252 -12.83 -24.16 -40.76
CA LEU A 252 -11.68 -23.62 -40.02
C LEU A 252 -11.51 -24.34 -38.69
N ASP A 253 -10.40 -25.07 -38.50
CA ASP A 253 -10.06 -25.61 -37.19
C ASP A 253 -9.17 -24.64 -36.40
N VAL A 254 -9.82 -23.75 -35.66
CA VAL A 254 -9.20 -22.75 -34.79
C VAL A 254 -8.30 -23.38 -33.70
N SER A 255 -8.48 -24.67 -33.35
CA SER A 255 -7.63 -25.35 -32.36
C SER A 255 -6.20 -25.58 -32.87
N THR A 256 -5.99 -25.61 -34.20
CA THR A 256 -4.66 -25.77 -34.80
C THR A 256 -3.78 -24.52 -34.72
N ASN A 257 -4.38 -23.34 -34.50
CA ASN A 257 -3.70 -22.05 -34.55
C ASN A 257 -3.89 -21.29 -33.22
N ALA A 258 -2.85 -21.31 -32.38
CA ALA A 258 -2.89 -20.68 -31.05
C ALA A 258 -3.16 -19.16 -31.08
N LYS A 259 -2.78 -18.44 -32.15
CA LYS A 259 -3.12 -17.01 -32.29
C LYS A 259 -4.62 -16.82 -32.57
N ALA A 260 -5.19 -17.64 -33.44
CA ALA A 260 -6.64 -17.64 -33.70
C ALA A 260 -7.43 -18.04 -32.44
N GLY A 261 -6.98 -19.09 -31.72
CA GLY A 261 -7.60 -19.53 -30.47
C GLY A 261 -7.63 -18.45 -29.38
N ILE A 262 -6.58 -17.63 -29.25
CA ILE A 262 -6.53 -16.51 -28.30
C ILE A 262 -7.41 -15.34 -28.75
N ARG A 263 -7.46 -15.03 -30.05
CA ARG A 263 -8.37 -14.02 -30.59
C ARG A 263 -9.83 -14.43 -30.34
N LEU A 264 -10.20 -15.67 -30.61
CA LEU A 264 -11.54 -16.21 -30.33
C LEU A 264 -11.88 -16.15 -28.83
N LEU A 265 -10.97 -16.60 -27.95
CA LEU A 265 -11.19 -16.58 -26.50
C LEU A 265 -11.45 -15.17 -25.97
N ARG A 266 -10.72 -14.15 -26.47
CA ARG A 266 -10.90 -12.74 -26.12
C ARG A 266 -12.27 -12.20 -26.53
N GLU A 267 -12.79 -12.59 -27.69
CA GLU A 267 -14.13 -12.16 -28.11
C GLU A 267 -15.24 -12.95 -27.38
N CYS A 268 -14.99 -14.21 -27.00
CA CYS A 268 -15.87 -14.98 -26.09
C CYS A 268 -15.96 -14.34 -24.69
N GLU A 269 -14.84 -13.84 -24.15
CA GLU A 269 -14.75 -13.12 -22.88
C GLU A 269 -15.61 -11.84 -22.89
N LYS A 270 -15.55 -11.07 -23.98
CA LYS A 270 -16.45 -9.92 -24.21
C LYS A 270 -17.91 -10.37 -24.32
N LEU A 271 -18.20 -11.43 -25.09
CA LEU A 271 -19.55 -11.94 -25.28
C LEU A 271 -20.20 -12.36 -23.95
N LYS A 272 -19.46 -13.05 -23.08
CA LYS A 272 -19.88 -13.39 -21.70
C LYS A 272 -20.22 -12.14 -20.87
N LYS A 273 -19.38 -11.10 -20.95
CA LYS A 273 -19.62 -9.81 -20.26
C LYS A 273 -20.87 -9.11 -20.80
N LEU A 274 -21.05 -9.07 -22.12
CA LEU A 274 -22.25 -8.50 -22.77
C LEU A 274 -23.53 -9.28 -22.43
N MET A 275 -23.49 -10.62 -22.42
CA MET A 275 -24.61 -11.47 -22.00
C MET A 275 -24.98 -11.30 -20.53
N SER A 276 -24.06 -10.85 -19.67
CA SER A 276 -24.38 -10.53 -18.27
C SER A 276 -25.31 -9.31 -18.16
N ALA A 277 -25.24 -8.37 -19.10
CA ALA A 277 -26.14 -7.22 -19.18
C ALA A 277 -27.40 -7.51 -20.04
N ASN A 278 -27.23 -8.02 -21.27
CA ASN A 278 -28.30 -8.25 -22.24
C ASN A 278 -28.75 -9.73 -22.28
N SER A 279 -30.06 -9.98 -22.36
CA SER A 279 -30.68 -11.30 -22.43
C SER A 279 -31.02 -11.78 -23.85
N GLN A 280 -30.94 -10.88 -24.84
CA GLN A 280 -31.19 -11.18 -26.25
C GLN A 280 -30.02 -11.94 -26.89
N GLU A 281 -30.18 -12.33 -28.15
CA GLU A 281 -29.10 -12.87 -28.97
C GLU A 281 -28.07 -11.76 -29.28
N ILE A 282 -26.78 -12.05 -29.06
CA ILE A 282 -25.66 -11.12 -29.25
C ILE A 282 -24.72 -11.68 -30.32
N PRO A 283 -24.31 -10.88 -31.33
CA PRO A 283 -23.36 -11.32 -32.35
C PRO A 283 -21.92 -11.38 -31.84
N LEU A 284 -21.15 -12.32 -32.36
CA LEU A 284 -19.69 -12.40 -32.26
C LEU A 284 -19.12 -12.36 -33.67
N ASN A 285 -18.40 -11.31 -34.02
CA ASN A 285 -17.78 -11.15 -35.34
C ASN A 285 -16.26 -11.03 -35.15
N ILE A 286 -15.47 -11.77 -35.94
CA ILE A 286 -14.00 -11.68 -35.92
C ILE A 286 -13.46 -11.67 -37.36
N GLU A 287 -12.90 -10.53 -37.75
CA GLU A 287 -12.28 -10.31 -39.06
C GLU A 287 -10.98 -11.11 -39.20
N CYS A 288 -10.72 -11.67 -40.38
CA CYS A 288 -9.52 -12.45 -40.73
C CYS A 288 -9.03 -13.37 -39.60
N LEU A 289 -9.90 -14.22 -39.02
CA LEU A 289 -9.56 -15.03 -37.84
C LEU A 289 -8.46 -16.06 -38.17
N MET A 290 -8.61 -16.74 -39.31
CA MET A 290 -7.68 -17.72 -39.86
C MET A 290 -7.92 -17.85 -41.38
N ASP A 291 -6.88 -18.15 -42.14
CA ASP A 291 -6.91 -18.32 -43.61
C ASP A 291 -7.57 -17.14 -44.36
N ASP A 292 -7.35 -15.92 -43.86
CA ASP A 292 -7.93 -14.65 -44.35
C ASP A 292 -9.48 -14.65 -44.46
N LYS A 293 -10.15 -15.49 -43.66
CA LYS A 293 -11.61 -15.54 -43.56
C LYS A 293 -12.11 -14.83 -42.30
N ASP A 294 -13.17 -14.05 -42.48
CA ASP A 294 -14.00 -13.55 -41.39
C ASP A 294 -14.91 -14.65 -40.85
N VAL A 295 -15.17 -14.62 -39.55
CA VAL A 295 -16.18 -15.49 -38.91
C VAL A 295 -17.23 -14.65 -38.19
N ALA A 296 -18.49 -15.08 -38.30
CA ALA A 296 -19.62 -14.50 -37.60
C ALA A 296 -20.42 -15.61 -36.92
N GLY A 297 -20.54 -15.54 -35.61
CA GLY A 297 -21.38 -16.39 -34.76
C GLY A 297 -22.40 -15.55 -33.99
N ARG A 298 -23.29 -16.21 -33.25
CA ARG A 298 -24.22 -15.55 -32.33
C ARG A 298 -24.43 -16.42 -31.09
N PHE A 299 -24.73 -15.81 -29.96
CA PHE A 299 -25.06 -16.54 -28.74
C PHE A 299 -26.12 -15.82 -27.90
N LYS A 300 -26.85 -16.58 -27.09
CA LYS A 300 -27.94 -16.08 -26.24
C LYS A 300 -27.75 -16.52 -24.81
N ARG A 301 -28.09 -15.64 -23.85
CA ARG A 301 -27.94 -15.88 -22.40
C ARG A 301 -28.55 -17.21 -21.95
N THR A 302 -29.76 -17.57 -22.38
CA THR A 302 -30.42 -18.80 -21.94
C THR A 302 -29.60 -20.06 -22.26
N THR A 303 -29.07 -20.15 -23.48
CA THR A 303 -28.22 -21.27 -23.92
C THR A 303 -26.84 -21.26 -23.27
N PHE A 304 -26.34 -20.08 -22.89
CA PHE A 304 -25.16 -19.98 -22.02
C PHE A 304 -25.42 -20.55 -20.63
N GLU A 305 -26.54 -20.16 -19.99
CA GLU A 305 -26.93 -20.58 -18.64
C GLU A 305 -27.25 -22.09 -18.57
N GLU A 306 -27.92 -22.63 -19.61
CA GLU A 306 -28.09 -24.08 -19.82
C GLU A 306 -26.75 -24.82 -19.88
N ASN A 307 -25.79 -24.33 -20.69
CA ASN A 307 -24.50 -24.98 -20.88
C ASN A 307 -23.59 -24.92 -19.63
N ILE A 308 -23.70 -23.90 -18.78
CA ILE A 308 -22.91 -23.79 -17.54
C ILE A 308 -23.57 -24.46 -16.32
N SER A 309 -24.72 -25.13 -16.49
CA SER A 309 -25.48 -25.79 -15.42
C SER A 309 -24.65 -26.70 -14.50
N SER A 310 -23.70 -27.47 -15.03
CA SER A 310 -22.80 -28.33 -14.24
C SER A 310 -21.79 -27.55 -13.38
N TYR A 311 -21.40 -26.34 -13.82
CA TYR A 311 -20.58 -25.41 -13.03
C TYR A 311 -21.42 -24.71 -11.94
N LEU A 312 -22.69 -24.40 -12.23
CA LEU A 312 -23.63 -23.84 -11.26
C LEU A 312 -23.93 -24.83 -10.11
N GLN A 313 -24.03 -26.13 -10.41
CA GLN A 313 -24.14 -27.18 -9.38
C GLN A 313 -22.90 -27.26 -8.48
N ARG A 314 -21.69 -27.04 -9.02
CA ARG A 314 -20.45 -26.99 -8.24
C ARG A 314 -20.37 -25.75 -7.33
N LEU A 315 -20.88 -24.61 -7.78
CA LEU A 315 -21.07 -23.41 -6.94
C LEU A 315 -22.00 -23.72 -5.76
N GLU A 316 -23.17 -24.31 -6.03
CA GLU A 316 -24.14 -24.69 -4.99
C GLU A 316 -23.54 -25.68 -3.97
N ALA A 317 -22.82 -26.70 -4.43
CA ALA A 317 -22.11 -27.64 -3.57
C ALA A 317 -21.02 -26.98 -2.70
N THR A 318 -20.30 -25.99 -3.26
CA THR A 318 -19.28 -25.21 -2.53
C THR A 318 -19.91 -24.40 -1.39
N LEU A 319 -21.06 -23.78 -1.64
CA LEU A 319 -21.82 -23.03 -0.64
C LEU A 319 -22.41 -23.95 0.44
N LYS A 320 -22.96 -25.12 0.07
CA LYS A 320 -23.43 -26.13 1.04
C LYS A 320 -22.29 -26.62 1.95
N SER A 321 -21.10 -26.86 1.38
CA SER A 321 -19.92 -27.26 2.16
C SER A 321 -19.41 -26.15 3.10
N LEU A 322 -19.57 -24.87 2.74
CA LEU A 322 -19.28 -23.77 3.68
C LEU A 322 -20.19 -23.84 4.90
N MET A 323 -21.50 -24.01 4.69
CA MET A 323 -22.48 -23.99 5.76
C MET A 323 -22.27 -25.17 6.72
N GLU A 324 -22.07 -26.37 6.19
CA GLU A 324 -21.64 -27.56 6.95
C GLU A 324 -20.40 -27.28 7.81
N LYS A 325 -19.33 -26.75 7.22
CA LYS A 325 -18.06 -26.44 7.94
C LYS A 325 -18.19 -25.32 8.97
N SER A 326 -19.14 -24.40 8.79
CA SER A 326 -19.39 -23.27 9.70
C SER A 326 -20.26 -23.63 10.90
N GLY A 327 -21.05 -24.70 10.81
CA GLY A 327 -22.08 -25.06 11.78
C GLY A 327 -23.33 -24.16 11.78
N LEU A 328 -23.40 -23.16 10.90
CA LEU A 328 -24.55 -22.27 10.74
C LEU A 328 -25.69 -22.94 9.94
N LYS A 329 -26.93 -22.55 10.20
CA LYS A 329 -28.08 -22.82 9.34
C LYS A 329 -28.24 -21.68 8.33
N MET A 330 -28.92 -21.92 7.21
CA MET A 330 -29.22 -20.87 6.21
C MET A 330 -29.92 -19.64 6.83
N ALA A 331 -30.83 -19.88 7.78
CA ALA A 331 -31.55 -18.82 8.49
C ALA A 331 -30.66 -17.96 9.40
N ASP A 332 -29.51 -18.48 9.86
CA ASP A 332 -28.60 -17.77 10.78
C ASP A 332 -27.71 -16.75 10.05
N VAL A 333 -27.65 -16.78 8.71
CA VAL A 333 -26.93 -15.83 7.86
C VAL A 333 -27.78 -14.58 7.67
N GLU A 334 -27.31 -13.40 8.10
CA GLU A 334 -28.07 -12.15 8.02
C GLU A 334 -28.00 -11.53 6.61
N ALA A 335 -26.80 -11.53 6.00
CA ALA A 335 -26.55 -10.97 4.68
C ALA A 335 -25.56 -11.81 3.86
N ILE A 336 -25.56 -11.62 2.54
CA ILE A 336 -24.67 -12.30 1.59
C ILE A 336 -24.08 -11.23 0.67
N GLU A 337 -22.76 -11.02 0.70
CA GLU A 337 -22.08 -10.04 -0.16
C GLU A 337 -21.31 -10.76 -1.28
N VAL A 338 -21.53 -10.33 -2.53
CA VAL A 338 -20.91 -10.95 -3.72
C VAL A 338 -19.84 -10.04 -4.33
N VAL A 339 -18.68 -10.62 -4.63
CA VAL A 339 -17.51 -9.95 -5.23
C VAL A 339 -16.85 -10.85 -6.28
N GLY A 340 -15.84 -10.35 -6.98
CA GLY A 340 -15.17 -11.06 -8.08
C GLY A 340 -16.00 -11.03 -9.37
N GLY A 341 -15.33 -10.80 -10.50
CA GLY A 341 -15.99 -10.38 -11.74
C GLY A 341 -17.03 -11.35 -12.33
N SER A 342 -17.02 -12.64 -11.97
CA SER A 342 -17.98 -13.63 -12.48
C SER A 342 -19.32 -13.65 -11.74
N THR A 343 -19.40 -13.07 -10.53
CA THR A 343 -20.68 -12.89 -9.80
C THR A 343 -21.63 -11.90 -10.48
N ARG A 344 -21.18 -11.24 -11.55
CA ARG A 344 -22.00 -10.39 -12.43
C ARG A 344 -22.95 -11.19 -13.33
N ILE A 345 -22.73 -12.49 -13.52
CA ILE A 345 -23.60 -13.38 -14.31
C ILE A 345 -24.93 -13.61 -13.54
N PRO A 346 -26.11 -13.39 -14.14
CA PRO A 346 -27.41 -13.55 -13.46
C PRO A 346 -27.58 -14.91 -12.79
N ALA A 347 -27.43 -16.02 -13.53
CA ALA A 347 -27.58 -17.37 -12.98
C ALA A 347 -26.65 -17.70 -11.79
N VAL A 348 -25.50 -17.03 -11.65
CA VAL A 348 -24.63 -17.17 -10.46
C VAL A 348 -25.29 -16.54 -9.23
N LYS A 349 -25.94 -15.38 -9.38
CA LYS A 349 -26.73 -14.74 -8.32
C LYS A 349 -27.98 -15.55 -7.99
N ASP A 350 -28.66 -16.08 -9.00
CA ASP A 350 -29.90 -16.83 -8.82
C ASP A 350 -29.69 -18.14 -8.04
N VAL A 351 -28.57 -18.84 -8.26
CA VAL A 351 -28.18 -20.01 -7.44
C VAL A 351 -27.91 -19.64 -5.98
N ILE A 352 -27.22 -18.52 -5.73
CA ILE A 352 -26.96 -18.05 -4.36
C ILE A 352 -28.29 -17.69 -3.68
N LYS A 353 -29.15 -16.94 -4.37
CA LYS A 353 -30.47 -16.52 -3.88
C LYS A 353 -31.36 -17.71 -3.56
N ALA A 354 -31.44 -18.70 -4.45
CA ALA A 354 -32.24 -19.91 -4.27
C ALA A 354 -31.75 -20.81 -3.11
N LEU A 355 -30.45 -20.81 -2.81
CA LEU A 355 -29.89 -21.62 -1.72
C LEU A 355 -30.12 -21.03 -0.33
N PHE A 356 -30.12 -19.70 -0.20
CA PHE A 356 -30.26 -19.01 1.08
C PHE A 356 -31.64 -18.39 1.33
N ASP A 357 -32.51 -18.35 0.32
CA ASP A 357 -33.82 -17.65 0.31
C ASP A 357 -33.70 -16.14 0.63
N LYS A 358 -32.62 -15.51 0.11
CA LYS A 358 -32.27 -14.11 0.39
C LYS A 358 -31.64 -13.42 -0.82
N GLU A 359 -31.89 -12.12 -0.97
CA GLU A 359 -31.25 -11.29 -2.00
C GLU A 359 -29.74 -11.18 -1.77
N VAL A 360 -28.97 -11.18 -2.86
CA VAL A 360 -27.53 -10.93 -2.82
C VAL A 360 -27.24 -9.44 -2.69
N SER A 361 -26.43 -9.08 -1.71
CA SER A 361 -25.94 -7.72 -1.49
C SER A 361 -24.70 -7.44 -2.35
N THR A 362 -24.59 -6.20 -2.80
CA THR A 362 -23.44 -5.66 -3.53
C THR A 362 -23.05 -4.31 -2.94
N THR A 363 -22.87 -4.23 -1.62
CA THR A 363 -22.50 -2.97 -0.94
C THR A 363 -21.01 -2.67 -1.04
N LEU A 364 -20.22 -3.65 -1.48
CA LEU A 364 -18.80 -3.55 -1.80
C LEU A 364 -18.58 -3.39 -3.32
N ASN A 365 -17.51 -2.69 -3.71
CA ASN A 365 -17.04 -2.75 -5.09
C ASN A 365 -16.45 -4.14 -5.36
N ALA A 366 -17.10 -4.91 -6.25
CA ALA A 366 -16.79 -6.30 -6.55
C ALA A 366 -15.37 -6.55 -7.08
N ASP A 367 -14.70 -5.55 -7.68
CA ASP A 367 -13.33 -5.68 -8.16
C ASP A 367 -12.30 -5.15 -7.15
N GLU A 368 -12.63 -4.10 -6.40
CA GLU A 368 -11.67 -3.38 -5.56
C GLU A 368 -11.60 -3.86 -4.10
N ALA A 369 -12.60 -4.61 -3.63
CA ALA A 369 -12.75 -4.95 -2.20
C ALA A 369 -11.55 -5.71 -1.62
N VAL A 370 -10.92 -6.62 -2.40
CA VAL A 370 -9.74 -7.38 -1.96
C VAL A 370 -8.54 -6.45 -1.75
N ALA A 371 -8.24 -5.58 -2.72
CA ALA A 371 -7.12 -4.64 -2.63
C ALA A 371 -7.30 -3.64 -1.48
N ARG A 372 -8.50 -3.04 -1.37
CA ARG A 372 -8.86 -2.14 -0.27
C ARG A 372 -8.73 -2.84 1.09
N GLY A 373 -9.17 -4.09 1.21
CA GLY A 373 -8.98 -4.92 2.41
C GLY A 373 -7.51 -5.18 2.75
N CYS A 374 -6.67 -5.45 1.74
CA CYS A 374 -5.23 -5.60 1.94
C CYS A 374 -4.57 -4.29 2.40
N ALA A 375 -4.96 -3.15 1.84
CA ALA A 375 -4.42 -1.84 2.23
C ALA A 375 -4.88 -1.41 3.63
N LEU A 376 -6.13 -1.69 4.00
CA LEU A 376 -6.61 -1.57 5.40
C LEU A 376 -5.76 -2.40 6.35
N GLN A 377 -5.53 -3.67 6.03
CA GLN A 377 -4.69 -4.56 6.84
C GLN A 377 -3.22 -4.11 6.90
N CYS A 378 -2.70 -3.47 5.84
CA CYS A 378 -1.38 -2.86 5.84
C CYS A 378 -1.32 -1.63 6.76
N ALA A 379 -2.34 -0.77 6.74
CA ALA A 379 -2.47 0.37 7.67
C ALA A 379 -2.52 -0.10 9.12
N MET A 380 -3.30 -1.14 9.43
CA MET A 380 -3.40 -1.74 10.77
C MET A 380 -2.10 -2.35 11.30
N LEU A 381 -1.13 -2.65 10.43
CA LEU A 381 0.19 -3.17 10.79
C LEU A 381 1.28 -2.08 10.73
N SER A 382 0.95 -0.86 10.32
CA SER A 382 1.90 0.25 10.21
C SER A 382 2.00 1.03 11.53
N PRO A 383 3.20 1.20 12.12
CA PRO A 383 3.37 2.01 13.33
C PRO A 383 3.12 3.51 13.09
N THR A 384 3.04 3.95 11.83
CA THR A 384 2.83 5.37 11.47
C THR A 384 1.38 5.74 11.16
N PHE A 385 0.49 4.77 10.88
CA PHE A 385 -0.91 5.06 10.56
C PHE A 385 -1.82 4.67 11.73
N ARG A 386 -2.51 5.67 12.31
CA ARG A 386 -3.58 5.41 13.27
C ARG A 386 -4.87 5.11 12.51
N VAL A 387 -5.38 3.90 12.67
CA VAL A 387 -6.67 3.45 12.13
C VAL A 387 -7.63 3.10 13.26
N ARG A 388 -8.93 3.03 12.96
CA ARG A 388 -9.96 2.55 13.89
C ARG A 388 -9.59 1.15 14.39
N GLU A 389 -9.66 0.93 15.70
CA GLU A 389 -9.42 -0.39 16.28
C GLU A 389 -10.39 -1.42 15.70
N PHE A 390 -9.82 -2.48 15.13
CA PHE A 390 -10.57 -3.57 14.51
C PHE A 390 -9.77 -4.86 14.60
N VAL A 391 -10.35 -5.94 15.13
CA VAL A 391 -9.67 -7.23 15.32
C VAL A 391 -10.06 -8.21 14.22
N VAL A 392 -9.08 -8.79 13.51
CA VAL A 392 -9.31 -9.76 12.43
C VAL A 392 -8.79 -11.14 12.83
N ASN A 393 -9.70 -12.04 13.20
CA ASN A 393 -9.42 -13.45 13.44
C ASN A 393 -9.73 -14.27 12.17
N ASP A 394 -8.69 -14.89 11.59
CA ASP A 394 -8.70 -15.61 10.31
C ASP A 394 -8.42 -17.12 10.56
N VAL A 395 -8.74 -18.00 9.61
CA VAL A 395 -8.71 -19.47 9.81
C VAL A 395 -7.97 -20.25 8.72
N THR A 396 -7.23 -21.29 9.10
CA THR A 396 -6.61 -22.22 8.14
C THR A 396 -7.59 -23.36 7.80
N PRO A 397 -7.99 -23.56 6.52
CA PRO A 397 -9.04 -24.52 6.19
C PRO A 397 -8.66 -25.99 6.41
N TYR A 398 -7.37 -26.33 6.41
CA TYR A 398 -6.89 -27.71 6.45
C TYR A 398 -6.31 -28.10 7.82
N PRO A 399 -6.62 -29.29 8.35
CA PRO A 399 -6.02 -29.79 9.58
C PRO A 399 -4.54 -30.14 9.37
N VAL A 400 -3.71 -29.80 10.35
CA VAL A 400 -2.26 -30.03 10.35
C VAL A 400 -1.91 -31.05 11.42
N VAL A 401 -1.25 -32.11 10.97
CA VAL A 401 -0.80 -33.26 11.77
C VAL A 401 0.72 -33.22 11.88
N LEU A 402 1.23 -33.52 13.06
CA LEU A 402 2.65 -33.86 13.24
C LEU A 402 2.79 -35.37 13.45
N THR A 403 3.70 -35.97 12.70
CA THR A 403 4.23 -37.31 12.95
C THR A 403 5.64 -37.22 13.52
N TRP A 404 6.08 -38.24 14.24
CA TRP A 404 7.46 -38.39 14.69
C TRP A 404 7.90 -39.83 14.67
N LYS A 405 9.18 -40.04 14.39
CA LYS A 405 9.84 -41.34 14.44
C LYS A 405 11.03 -41.26 15.39
N SER A 406 11.24 -42.30 16.18
CA SER A 406 12.44 -42.49 16.99
C SER A 406 13.35 -43.47 16.27
N GLN A 407 14.66 -43.21 16.23
CA GLN A 407 15.60 -44.10 15.53
C GLN A 407 15.78 -45.45 16.25
N ASN A 408 15.49 -45.52 17.55
CA ASN A 408 15.84 -46.64 18.44
C ASN A 408 14.66 -47.21 19.27
N THR A 409 13.41 -46.80 19.02
CA THR A 409 12.22 -47.30 19.77
C THR A 409 10.96 -47.32 18.90
N GLU A 410 10.07 -48.29 19.12
CA GLU A 410 8.76 -48.45 18.45
C GLU A 410 7.74 -47.31 18.71
N ASP A 411 8.14 -46.27 19.44
CA ASP A 411 7.34 -45.11 19.84
C ASP A 411 7.17 -44.07 18.69
N GLU A 412 6.68 -44.55 17.55
CA GLU A 412 6.12 -43.72 16.48
C GLU A 412 4.78 -43.13 16.92
N GLY A 413 4.51 -41.88 16.55
CA GLY A 413 3.25 -41.23 16.91
C GLY A 413 2.78 -40.21 15.88
N GLU A 414 1.46 -40.02 15.83
CA GLU A 414 0.74 -39.09 14.95
C GLU A 414 -0.24 -38.28 15.82
N MET A 415 -0.24 -36.96 15.69
CA MET A 415 -1.10 -36.06 16.48
C MET A 415 -1.57 -34.86 15.66
N GLU A 416 -2.88 -34.62 15.64
CA GLU A 416 -3.44 -33.38 15.11
C GLU A 416 -3.07 -32.19 16.01
N VAL A 417 -2.28 -31.27 15.45
CA VAL A 417 -1.85 -30.07 16.16
C VAL A 417 -2.85 -28.93 15.91
N PHE A 418 -3.37 -28.80 14.69
CA PHE A 418 -4.37 -27.80 14.33
C PHE A 418 -5.53 -28.47 13.58
N ALA A 419 -6.76 -28.20 14.03
CA ALA A 419 -8.00 -28.75 13.45
C ALA A 419 -8.40 -28.03 12.14
N PRO A 420 -9.39 -28.52 11.38
CA PRO A 420 -9.95 -27.78 10.25
C PRO A 420 -10.54 -26.43 10.71
N ASN A 421 -10.35 -25.37 9.92
CA ASN A 421 -10.72 -23.99 10.28
C ASN A 421 -10.12 -23.49 11.61
N HIS A 422 -8.96 -23.99 12.05
CA HIS A 422 -8.29 -23.45 13.23
C HIS A 422 -7.86 -21.98 13.01
N ALA A 423 -8.08 -21.14 14.02
CA ALA A 423 -7.71 -19.73 13.95
C ALA A 423 -6.18 -19.51 13.89
N PHE A 424 -5.73 -18.48 13.17
CA PHE A 424 -4.33 -18.05 13.13
C PHE A 424 -4.21 -16.51 13.24
N PRO A 425 -3.09 -15.98 13.77
CA PRO A 425 -1.92 -16.68 14.30
C PRO A 425 -2.16 -17.36 15.66
N PHE A 426 -1.61 -18.57 15.86
CA PHE A 426 -1.75 -19.33 17.11
C PHE A 426 -0.48 -20.13 17.43
N SER A 427 -0.20 -20.37 18.72
CA SER A 427 0.93 -21.21 19.17
C SER A 427 0.46 -22.33 20.10
N LYS A 428 0.80 -23.58 19.79
CA LYS A 428 0.54 -24.77 20.61
C LYS A 428 1.87 -25.33 21.12
N MET A 429 1.94 -25.63 22.41
CA MET A 429 3.17 -26.15 23.04
C MET A 429 3.03 -27.65 23.32
N LEU A 430 3.87 -28.43 22.66
CA LEU A 430 3.89 -29.88 22.76
C LEU A 430 4.97 -30.30 23.77
N THR A 431 4.77 -31.44 24.43
CA THR A 431 5.75 -32.02 25.36
C THR A 431 6.10 -33.43 24.91
N PHE A 432 7.39 -33.66 24.67
CA PHE A 432 7.95 -34.96 24.33
C PHE A 432 8.90 -35.43 25.45
N TYR A 433 9.10 -36.75 25.54
CA TYR A 433 10.10 -37.35 26.42
C TYR A 433 11.03 -38.21 25.55
N ARG A 434 12.27 -37.77 25.37
CA ARG A 434 13.26 -38.41 24.48
C ARG A 434 14.65 -38.41 25.12
N LYS A 435 15.46 -39.41 24.76
CA LYS A 435 16.87 -39.52 25.19
C LYS A 435 17.87 -38.98 24.16
N GLU A 436 17.45 -38.92 22.91
CA GLU A 436 18.27 -38.67 21.72
C GLU A 436 17.57 -37.66 20.79
N PRO A 437 18.29 -37.05 19.83
CA PRO A 437 17.70 -36.24 18.77
C PRO A 437 16.58 -36.95 18.00
N PHE A 438 15.59 -36.19 17.52
CA PHE A 438 14.44 -36.75 16.82
C PHE A 438 13.84 -35.76 15.81
N ASP A 439 13.15 -36.31 14.81
CA ASP A 439 12.52 -35.56 13.74
C ASP A 439 11.01 -35.45 13.96
N LEU A 440 10.49 -34.23 13.81
CA LEU A 440 9.06 -33.95 13.65
C LEU A 440 8.76 -33.71 12.17
N GLU A 441 7.84 -34.45 11.58
CA GLU A 441 7.37 -34.23 10.21
C GLU A 441 5.95 -33.67 10.22
N ALA A 442 5.73 -32.61 9.46
CA ALA A 442 4.46 -31.91 9.36
C ALA A 442 3.78 -32.21 8.02
N SER A 443 2.51 -32.59 8.08
CA SER A 443 1.67 -32.81 6.91
C SER A 443 0.22 -32.45 7.18
N TYR A 444 -0.57 -32.26 6.13
CA TYR A 444 -2.03 -32.21 6.25
C TYR A 444 -2.61 -33.62 6.43
N SER A 445 -3.74 -33.73 7.15
CA SER A 445 -4.39 -35.03 7.35
C SER A 445 -4.76 -35.69 6.02
N LYS A 446 -4.37 -36.96 5.84
CA LYS A 446 -4.53 -37.77 4.62
C LYS A 446 -5.98 -37.89 4.12
N ASN A 447 -6.95 -37.68 5.01
CA ASN A 447 -8.39 -37.72 4.71
C ASN A 447 -8.92 -36.39 4.15
N THR A 448 -8.07 -35.35 4.01
CA THR A 448 -8.45 -34.01 3.54
C THR A 448 -8.29 -33.91 2.03
N GLN A 449 -9.31 -33.45 1.32
CA GLN A 449 -9.16 -33.09 -0.10
C GLN A 449 -8.37 -31.78 -0.22
N LEU A 450 -7.13 -31.87 -0.68
CA LEU A 450 -6.22 -30.74 -0.88
C LEU A 450 -6.28 -30.21 -2.33
N PRO A 451 -5.92 -28.93 -2.56
CA PRO A 451 -5.79 -28.36 -3.90
C PRO A 451 -4.45 -28.74 -4.58
N LEU A 452 -3.58 -29.46 -3.88
CA LEU A 452 -2.30 -30.02 -4.32
C LEU A 452 -2.32 -31.55 -4.21
N LYS A 453 -1.50 -32.22 -5.03
CA LYS A 453 -1.25 -33.68 -4.95
C LYS A 453 -0.48 -34.11 -3.69
N ASP A 454 0.27 -33.21 -3.07
CA ASP A 454 1.14 -33.47 -1.92
C ASP A 454 0.68 -32.70 -0.68
N GLY A 455 0.70 -33.37 0.48
CA GLY A 455 0.32 -32.84 1.78
C GLY A 455 1.50 -32.48 2.69
N PHE A 456 2.76 -32.66 2.27
CA PHE A 456 3.94 -32.35 3.07
C PHE A 456 4.10 -30.83 3.31
N ILE A 457 4.36 -30.46 4.56
CA ILE A 457 4.55 -29.07 5.02
C ILE A 457 6.02 -28.79 5.38
N GLY A 458 6.71 -29.77 5.98
CA GLY A 458 8.12 -29.62 6.35
C GLY A 458 8.56 -30.63 7.41
N ARG A 459 9.88 -30.79 7.58
CA ARG A 459 10.52 -31.59 8.62
C ARG A 459 11.34 -30.69 9.54
N PHE A 460 11.30 -30.98 10.83
CA PHE A 460 11.95 -30.20 11.89
C PHE A 460 12.78 -31.14 12.77
N SER A 461 14.10 -31.12 12.59
CA SER A 461 15.04 -31.96 13.33
C SER A 461 15.47 -31.27 14.63
N ILE A 462 15.15 -31.86 15.78
CA ILE A 462 15.50 -31.32 17.10
C ILE A 462 16.80 -31.96 17.56
N LYS A 463 17.89 -31.18 17.51
CA LYS A 463 19.25 -31.60 17.86
C LYS A 463 19.60 -31.27 19.31
N ASP A 464 20.79 -31.69 19.72
CA ASP A 464 21.41 -31.42 21.02
C ASP A 464 20.58 -31.93 22.23
N VAL A 465 19.68 -32.88 21.98
CA VAL A 465 18.95 -33.62 23.01
C VAL A 465 19.91 -34.54 23.76
N VAL A 466 20.06 -34.29 25.06
CA VAL A 466 20.79 -35.16 25.99
C VAL A 466 19.82 -35.86 26.95
N PRO A 467 20.12 -37.08 27.42
CA PRO A 467 19.36 -37.71 28.50
C PRO A 467 19.49 -36.91 29.80
N ASN A 468 18.60 -37.16 30.77
CA ASN A 468 18.67 -36.49 32.06
C ASN A 468 19.85 -37.02 32.91
N LYS A 469 20.09 -36.41 34.08
CA LYS A 469 21.18 -36.78 35.01
C LYS A 469 21.08 -38.20 35.59
N GLU A 470 19.96 -38.89 35.36
CA GLU A 470 19.66 -40.25 35.82
C GLU A 470 19.68 -41.27 34.64
N GLY A 471 19.99 -40.83 33.41
CA GLY A 471 19.99 -41.67 32.20
C GLY A 471 18.60 -41.89 31.58
N GLU A 472 17.56 -41.21 32.07
CA GLU A 472 16.19 -41.27 31.58
C GLU A 472 15.88 -40.21 30.50
N SER A 473 14.68 -40.31 29.94
CA SER A 473 14.19 -39.42 28.88
C SER A 473 14.01 -37.99 29.36
N SER A 474 14.78 -37.07 28.77
CA SER A 474 14.63 -35.63 29.01
C SER A 474 13.27 -35.12 28.55
N LYS A 475 12.68 -34.21 29.34
CA LYS A 475 11.43 -33.55 29.00
C LYS A 475 11.71 -32.38 28.07
N ILE A 476 11.18 -32.44 26.86
CA ILE A 476 11.38 -31.44 25.80
C ILE A 476 10.06 -30.74 25.53
N LYS A 477 10.06 -29.40 25.51
CA LYS A 477 8.93 -28.57 25.09
C LYS A 477 9.19 -28.05 23.68
N VAL A 478 8.24 -28.24 22.77
CA VAL A 478 8.33 -27.74 21.39
C VAL A 478 7.18 -26.77 21.14
N LYS A 479 7.50 -25.53 20.76
CA LYS A 479 6.52 -24.47 20.47
C LYS A 479 6.25 -24.42 18.97
N VAL A 480 5.13 -24.99 18.55
CA VAL A 480 4.66 -24.99 17.17
C VAL A 480 3.71 -23.82 16.95
N ARG A 481 3.87 -23.06 15.87
CA ARG A 481 3.11 -21.82 15.61
C ARG A 481 2.61 -21.75 14.16
N LEU A 482 1.33 -21.42 13.99
CA LEU A 482 0.83 -20.79 12.77
C LEU A 482 1.11 -19.28 12.89
N ASN A 483 1.89 -18.73 11.96
CA ASN A 483 2.25 -17.31 11.94
C ASN A 483 1.14 -16.43 11.30
N ILE A 484 1.37 -15.12 11.16
CA ILE A 484 0.37 -14.17 10.63
C ILE A 484 -0.02 -14.41 9.15
N HIS A 485 0.76 -15.18 8.40
CA HIS A 485 0.49 -15.55 7.01
C HIS A 485 -0.29 -16.88 6.90
N GLY A 486 -0.51 -17.58 8.02
CA GLY A 486 -1.04 -18.96 8.04
C GLY A 486 0.02 -20.04 7.82
N ILE A 487 1.32 -19.71 7.97
CA ILE A 487 2.45 -20.64 7.73
C ILE A 487 2.90 -21.28 9.05
N LEU A 488 3.09 -22.60 9.03
CA LEU A 488 3.53 -23.43 10.15
C LEU A 488 5.04 -23.31 10.40
N ASN A 489 5.44 -23.04 11.63
CA ASN A 489 6.86 -23.00 12.02
C ASN A 489 7.05 -23.55 13.43
N VAL A 490 8.14 -24.30 13.65
CA VAL A 490 8.64 -24.60 15.00
C VAL A 490 9.49 -23.41 15.45
N VAL A 491 9.04 -22.70 16.49
CA VAL A 491 9.64 -21.42 16.92
C VAL A 491 10.75 -21.61 17.95
N ASN A 492 10.64 -22.65 18.77
CA ASN A 492 11.54 -22.95 19.87
C ASN A 492 11.38 -24.42 20.26
N ALA A 493 12.49 -25.11 20.51
CA ALA A 493 12.52 -26.37 21.25
C ALA A 493 13.40 -26.17 22.49
N SER A 494 12.96 -26.64 23.65
CA SER A 494 13.68 -26.45 24.91
C SER A 494 13.62 -27.66 25.82
N LEU A 495 14.79 -28.07 26.33
CA LEU A 495 14.98 -29.14 27.29
C LEU A 495 14.78 -28.60 28.72
N VAL A 496 14.06 -29.37 29.54
CA VAL A 496 13.55 -28.95 30.84
C VAL A 496 14.22 -29.77 31.95
N GLU A 497 15.36 -29.28 32.46
CA GLU A 497 16.06 -29.88 33.59
C GLU A 497 15.34 -29.55 34.91
N LYS A 498 14.96 -30.58 35.68
CA LYS A 498 14.65 -30.41 37.10
C LYS A 498 15.97 -30.27 37.86
N LEU A 499 16.14 -29.21 38.63
CA LEU A 499 17.20 -29.17 39.64
C LEU A 499 16.73 -29.95 40.89
N PRO A 500 17.61 -30.73 41.54
CA PRO A 500 17.29 -31.28 42.85
C PRO A 500 17.06 -30.13 43.84
N ALA A 501 16.09 -30.28 44.74
CA ALA A 501 15.86 -29.29 45.77
C ALA A 501 17.03 -29.34 46.76
N VAL A 502 17.75 -28.22 46.90
CA VAL A 502 18.72 -28.05 47.98
C VAL A 502 17.94 -28.05 49.30
N ALA A 503 18.32 -28.94 50.21
CA ALA A 503 17.89 -28.84 51.59
C ALA A 503 18.78 -27.81 52.29
N GLU A 504 18.16 -26.81 52.92
CA GLU A 504 18.86 -25.90 53.82
C GLU A 504 19.23 -26.69 55.10
N PRO A 505 20.44 -26.49 55.66
CA PRO A 505 20.82 -27.15 56.91
C PRO A 505 19.99 -26.60 58.08
N GLU A 506 19.54 -27.48 58.96
CA GLU A 506 18.89 -27.09 60.20
C GLU A 506 19.91 -26.38 61.11
N ALA A 507 19.55 -25.20 61.61
CA ALA A 507 20.31 -24.46 62.60
C ALA A 507 19.52 -24.47 63.92
N GLU A 508 20.19 -24.86 65.01
CA GLU A 508 19.54 -25.12 66.29
C GLU A 508 19.11 -23.83 67.03
N SER A 509 18.15 -24.02 67.92
CA SER A 509 17.47 -23.04 68.78
C SER A 509 18.34 -22.01 69.49
N MET A 510 17.81 -20.80 69.66
CA MET A 510 17.29 -20.38 70.98
C MET A 510 16.25 -19.25 70.89
N GLU A 511 15.49 -19.07 71.97
CA GLU A 511 14.34 -18.16 72.12
C GLU A 511 14.84 -16.72 72.47
N VAL A 512 14.04 -15.64 72.60
CA VAL A 512 12.92 -15.39 73.54
C VAL A 512 12.17 -14.09 73.13
N GLU A 513 10.83 -14.05 73.31
CA GLU A 513 9.88 -12.89 73.40
C GLU A 513 9.96 -11.72 72.37
N GLY A 514 8.91 -11.07 71.85
CA GLY A 514 7.51 -10.94 72.24
C GLY A 514 7.00 -9.52 71.87
N GLN A 515 5.96 -9.42 71.02
CA GLN A 515 5.14 -8.21 70.72
C GLN A 515 5.86 -6.99 70.06
N GLU A 516 5.22 -6.10 69.27
CA GLU A 516 3.84 -6.05 68.74
C GLU A 516 3.72 -5.28 67.39
N ASP A 517 2.67 -5.64 66.65
CA ASP A 517 1.82 -4.87 65.70
C ASP A 517 2.33 -3.86 64.63
N LYS A 518 1.73 -4.04 63.43
CA LYS A 518 1.23 -3.04 62.44
C LYS A 518 2.12 -2.07 61.62
N THR A 519 2.12 -2.38 60.32
CA THR A 519 1.88 -1.48 59.15
C THR A 519 2.79 -0.28 58.87
N LYS A 520 3.38 -0.29 57.67
CA LYS A 520 2.95 0.60 56.58
C LYS A 520 3.33 0.07 55.20
N GLU A 521 2.59 0.48 54.18
CA GLU A 521 3.00 0.41 52.78
C GLU A 521 3.83 1.66 52.42
N ALA A 522 4.83 1.51 51.55
CA ALA A 522 5.13 2.39 50.40
C ALA A 522 6.53 2.06 49.82
N ALA A 523 6.73 2.36 48.54
CA ALA A 523 7.90 1.94 47.77
C ALA A 523 9.15 2.84 47.93
N GLY A 524 10.31 2.24 47.67
CA GLY A 524 11.63 2.85 47.50
C GLY A 524 12.69 1.73 47.44
N ASP A 525 13.67 1.72 46.53
CA ASP A 525 14.00 2.67 45.46
C ASP A 525 14.57 1.92 44.23
N ALA A 526 14.81 2.62 43.12
CA ALA A 526 15.31 2.09 41.86
C ALA A 526 16.85 1.91 41.80
N ALA A 527 17.34 1.34 40.71
CA ALA A 527 18.77 1.15 40.46
C ALA A 527 19.44 2.43 39.88
N PRO A 528 20.73 2.68 40.16
CA PRO A 528 21.58 3.64 39.43
C PRO A 528 22.07 3.02 38.11
N GLU A 529 22.68 3.75 37.16
CA GLU A 529 23.03 5.17 37.02
C GLU A 529 22.29 5.77 35.79
N ASN A 530 22.57 6.91 35.13
CA ASN A 530 23.50 8.07 35.20
C ASN A 530 22.78 9.21 34.40
N THR A 531 23.10 10.52 34.36
CA THR A 531 24.33 11.32 34.62
C THR A 531 23.96 12.76 35.04
N GLN A 532 24.97 13.58 35.33
CA GLN A 532 24.92 15.06 35.41
C GLN A 532 24.32 15.68 34.12
N GLY A 533 23.71 16.87 34.06
CA GLY A 533 23.42 18.00 34.97
C GLY A 533 22.87 19.15 34.07
N THR A 534 22.18 20.23 34.48
CA THR A 534 22.11 20.98 35.75
C THR A 534 20.89 21.95 35.69
N GLN A 535 20.27 22.32 36.84
CA GLN A 535 19.50 23.57 37.09
C GLN A 535 18.20 23.87 36.27
N GLU A 536 17.14 24.54 36.76
CA GLU A 536 16.75 25.04 38.10
C GLU A 536 15.24 25.43 38.15
N SER A 537 14.54 25.27 39.29
CA SER A 537 13.36 26.06 39.80
C SER A 537 12.10 26.30 38.91
N ASN A 538 10.88 26.60 39.39
CA ASN A 538 10.24 26.62 40.72
C ASN A 538 8.69 26.56 40.54
N GLU A 539 7.94 26.08 41.55
CA GLU A 539 6.56 26.50 41.95
C GLU A 539 5.42 26.44 40.88
N SER A 540 4.11 26.46 41.17
CA SER A 540 3.33 26.56 42.43
C SER A 540 1.93 25.91 42.26
N GLN A 541 1.27 25.61 43.39
CA GLN A 541 -0.17 25.75 43.78
C GLN A 541 -1.28 25.96 42.70
N ASP A 542 -2.56 25.60 42.91
CA ASP A 542 -3.32 25.45 44.17
C ASP A 542 -4.64 24.65 43.99
N LYS A 543 -5.16 24.06 45.10
CA LYS A 543 -6.60 23.82 45.47
C LYS A 543 -7.59 23.10 44.52
N GLU A 544 -8.76 22.61 44.95
CA GLU A 544 -9.34 21.93 46.14
C GLU A 544 -10.89 21.97 46.00
N ASP A 545 -11.61 21.25 46.88
CA ASP A 545 -13.07 21.03 46.97
C ASP A 545 -13.72 20.13 45.89
N ALA A 546 -14.51 19.07 46.19
CA ALA A 546 -15.53 18.78 47.22
C ALA A 546 -16.96 19.27 46.83
N ASP A 547 -18.08 18.63 47.20
CA ASP A 547 -18.26 17.51 48.15
C ASP A 547 -19.56 16.67 47.93
N GLU A 548 -19.63 15.52 48.61
CA GLU A 548 -20.82 14.82 49.19
C GLU A 548 -22.02 14.28 48.32
N PRO A 549 -22.86 13.35 48.86
CA PRO A 549 -23.55 12.31 48.06
C PRO A 549 -25.01 11.93 48.50
N MET A 550 -25.39 10.66 48.20
CA MET A 550 -26.32 9.76 48.95
C MET A 550 -27.83 9.65 48.61
N ASN A 551 -28.35 8.48 49.03
CA ASN A 551 -29.75 8.04 49.26
C ASN A 551 -30.72 7.79 48.08
N SER A 552 -31.73 6.90 48.20
CA SER A 552 -31.91 5.65 49.01
C SER A 552 -33.28 4.99 48.73
N GLU A 553 -33.38 3.64 48.86
CA GLU A 553 -34.62 2.87 49.14
C GLU A 553 -35.77 2.98 48.09
N THR A 554 -36.90 2.24 48.06
CA THR A 554 -37.49 1.04 48.74
C THR A 554 -38.18 0.22 47.61
N SER A 555 -38.07 -1.10 47.43
CA SER A 555 -38.63 -2.27 48.17
C SER A 555 -40.16 -2.34 48.33
N GLU A 556 -40.83 -3.32 47.69
CA GLU A 556 -42.05 -4.09 48.12
C GLU A 556 -42.39 -5.18 47.04
N THR A 557 -42.44 -6.50 47.33
CA THR A 557 -43.59 -7.38 47.75
C THR A 557 -44.73 -7.58 46.73
N LYS A 558 -45.38 -8.76 46.52
CA LYS A 558 -45.21 -10.16 47.00
C LYS A 558 -46.08 -11.17 46.19
N ASP A 559 -46.10 -12.44 46.64
CA ASP A 559 -47.08 -13.53 46.41
C ASP A 559 -47.13 -14.23 45.01
N GLY A 560 -47.44 -15.54 44.91
CA GLY A 560 -47.54 -16.57 45.95
C GLY A 560 -48.15 -17.94 45.51
N ASP A 561 -47.56 -19.05 46.00
CA ASP A 561 -48.07 -20.47 46.07
C ASP A 561 -48.43 -21.24 44.76
N SER A 562 -48.43 -22.59 44.65
CA SER A 562 -48.24 -23.65 45.68
C SER A 562 -47.43 -24.95 45.33
N SER A 563 -48.08 -26.09 45.01
CA SER A 563 -47.84 -27.41 45.66
C SER A 563 -48.14 -28.64 44.76
N ASN A 564 -47.69 -29.90 44.95
CA ASN A 564 -46.83 -30.65 45.90
C ASN A 564 -46.12 -31.79 45.09
N LYS A 565 -45.12 -32.60 45.50
CA LYS A 565 -44.52 -33.10 46.78
C LYS A 565 -45.12 -34.39 47.38
N GLU A 566 -44.33 -35.46 47.35
CA GLU A 566 -44.23 -36.68 48.21
C GLU A 566 -42.90 -37.37 47.74
N ASP A 567 -41.87 -37.70 48.55
CA ASP A 567 -41.74 -38.53 49.78
C ASP A 567 -41.92 -40.05 49.46
N GLU A 568 -41.21 -41.04 50.03
CA GLU A 568 -40.39 -41.19 51.26
C GLU A 568 -38.96 -41.76 50.91
N ASP A 569 -38.01 -42.18 51.77
CA ASP A 569 -37.96 -42.44 53.22
C ASP A 569 -36.51 -42.28 53.79
N LYS A 570 -36.29 -42.46 55.11
CA LYS A 570 -34.99 -42.35 55.81
C LYS A 570 -34.74 -43.51 56.78
N ASP A 571 -33.48 -43.94 56.86
CA ASP A 571 -32.97 -44.66 58.05
C ASP A 571 -31.58 -44.13 58.46
N ALA A 572 -31.15 -44.36 59.71
CA ALA A 572 -30.25 -43.42 60.40
C ALA A 572 -29.00 -44.01 61.10
N LYS A 573 -27.85 -43.40 60.77
CA LYS A 573 -26.63 -43.18 61.61
C LYS A 573 -25.91 -44.38 62.26
N ASP A 574 -24.59 -44.41 62.04
CA ASP A 574 -23.68 -44.04 63.14
C ASP A 574 -22.38 -43.32 62.66
N ASN A 575 -21.78 -42.59 63.59
CA ASN A 575 -20.55 -41.80 63.64
C ASN A 575 -19.49 -41.87 62.51
N LYS A 576 -19.12 -40.68 61.99
CA LYS A 576 -17.76 -40.11 62.18
C LYS A 576 -17.61 -38.62 61.87
N GLY A 577 -17.15 -37.85 62.86
CA GLY A 577 -16.18 -36.74 62.75
C GLY A 577 -16.47 -35.50 61.87
N LYS A 578 -16.76 -34.36 62.51
CA LYS A 578 -16.45 -33.01 61.97
C LYS A 578 -14.95 -32.72 62.08
N LYS A 579 -14.33 -32.22 61.00
CA LYS A 579 -13.23 -31.21 60.97
C LYS A 579 -13.20 -30.58 59.56
N GLU A 580 -13.39 -29.26 59.43
CA GLU A 580 -12.41 -28.16 59.58
C GLU A 580 -11.50 -27.96 58.36
N ASN A 581 -11.12 -26.70 58.11
CA ASN A 581 -10.56 -26.22 56.84
C ASN A 581 -9.21 -26.86 56.48
N GLY A 582 -9.16 -27.59 55.36
CA GLY A 582 -7.92 -27.95 54.67
C GLY A 582 -7.70 -27.07 53.43
N ALA A 583 -6.81 -26.07 53.52
CA ALA A 583 -6.42 -25.28 52.36
C ALA A 583 -5.60 -26.15 51.38
N PRO A 584 -5.77 -26.01 50.04
CA PRO A 584 -4.98 -26.75 49.07
C PRO A 584 -3.50 -26.35 49.18
N ALA A 585 -2.65 -27.32 49.53
CA ALA A 585 -1.24 -27.06 49.83
C ALA A 585 -0.52 -26.35 48.67
N LYS A 586 0.14 -25.23 48.97
CA LYS A 586 1.03 -24.52 48.03
C LYS A 586 2.17 -25.47 47.60
N LYS A 587 2.05 -26.07 46.41
CA LYS A 587 3.13 -26.86 45.81
C LYS A 587 4.37 -25.98 45.70
N LYS A 588 5.49 -26.37 46.34
CA LYS A 588 6.78 -25.69 46.22
C LYS A 588 7.12 -25.54 44.74
N LYS A 589 7.37 -24.31 44.26
CA LYS A 589 7.85 -24.09 42.89
C LYS A 589 9.27 -24.67 42.78
N GLN A 590 9.41 -25.85 42.16
CA GLN A 590 10.73 -26.36 41.79
C GLN A 590 11.41 -25.34 40.87
N GLN A 591 12.69 -25.05 41.12
CA GLN A 591 13.51 -24.37 40.13
C GLN A 591 13.77 -25.33 38.96
N VAL A 592 13.57 -24.81 37.76
CA VAL A 592 13.62 -25.57 36.51
C VAL A 592 14.56 -24.82 35.57
N LYS A 593 15.69 -25.45 35.23
CA LYS A 593 16.63 -24.92 34.26
C LYS A 593 16.13 -25.30 32.86
N THR A 594 16.03 -24.32 31.99
CA THR A 594 15.58 -24.50 30.61
C THR A 594 16.77 -24.28 29.69
N VAL A 595 17.05 -25.23 28.81
CA VAL A 595 18.13 -25.18 27.81
C VAL A 595 17.48 -25.14 26.43
N GLU A 596 17.83 -24.16 25.60
CA GLU A 596 17.31 -24.10 24.23
C GLU A 596 18.05 -25.10 23.34
N LEU A 597 17.29 -25.79 22.49
CA LEU A 597 17.76 -26.83 21.58
C LEU A 597 17.81 -26.29 20.15
N ARG A 598 18.83 -26.67 19.40
CA ARG A 598 18.94 -26.35 17.97
C ARG A 598 17.86 -27.09 17.19
N VAL A 599 17.00 -26.34 16.49
CA VAL A 599 16.04 -26.86 15.53
C VAL A 599 16.55 -26.58 14.12
N GLU A 600 16.77 -27.64 13.34
CA GLU A 600 16.96 -27.53 11.89
C GLU A 600 15.63 -27.73 11.17
N THR A 601 15.45 -27.08 10.02
CA THR A 601 14.16 -26.97 9.34
C THR A 601 14.32 -27.19 7.85
N GLU A 602 13.68 -28.24 7.34
CA GLU A 602 13.59 -28.61 5.93
C GLU A 602 12.14 -28.34 5.48
N VAL A 603 11.92 -27.25 4.75
CA VAL A 603 10.58 -26.84 4.28
C VAL A 603 10.58 -26.64 2.76
N PRO A 604 9.44 -26.88 2.08
CA PRO A 604 9.29 -26.53 0.66
C PRO A 604 9.43 -25.03 0.43
N GLY A 605 10.28 -24.63 -0.51
CA GLY A 605 10.58 -23.24 -0.84
C GLY A 605 11.99 -23.12 -1.40
N LEU A 606 12.50 -21.89 -1.54
CA LEU A 606 13.90 -21.66 -1.86
C LEU A 606 14.78 -21.67 -0.60
N THR A 607 16.01 -22.15 -0.73
CA THR A 607 17.03 -21.89 0.32
C THR A 607 17.41 -20.41 0.33
N LYS A 608 17.94 -19.91 1.45
CA LYS A 608 18.35 -18.50 1.58
C LYS A 608 19.34 -18.04 0.50
N SER A 609 20.23 -18.92 0.02
CA SER A 609 21.11 -18.62 -1.11
C SER A 609 20.32 -18.43 -2.39
N GLN A 610 19.51 -19.43 -2.77
CA GLN A 610 18.70 -19.40 -4.00
C GLN A 610 17.70 -18.24 -4.04
N LEU A 611 17.20 -17.81 -2.88
CA LEU A 611 16.36 -16.62 -2.76
C LEU A 611 17.17 -15.34 -3.02
N GLN A 612 18.39 -15.22 -2.49
CA GLN A 612 19.29 -14.11 -2.80
C GLN A 612 19.68 -14.09 -4.28
N ASP A 613 20.07 -15.25 -4.84
CA ASP A 613 20.38 -15.40 -6.27
C ASP A 613 19.20 -14.94 -7.16
N ALA A 614 17.96 -15.17 -6.71
CA ALA A 614 16.74 -14.73 -7.40
C ALA A 614 16.44 -13.23 -7.21
N ILE A 615 16.69 -12.67 -6.03
CA ILE A 615 16.60 -11.22 -5.74
C ILE A 615 17.59 -10.46 -6.62
N ASP A 616 18.85 -10.91 -6.68
CA ASP A 616 19.92 -10.25 -7.43
C ASP A 616 19.63 -10.31 -8.95
N LYS A 617 19.06 -11.43 -9.43
CA LYS A 617 18.61 -11.56 -10.81
C LYS A 617 17.43 -10.62 -11.13
N GLU A 618 16.43 -10.50 -10.27
CA GLU A 618 15.34 -9.53 -10.47
C GLU A 618 15.87 -8.10 -10.48
N CYS A 619 16.76 -7.74 -9.54
CA CYS A 619 17.42 -6.43 -9.51
C CYS A 619 18.19 -6.12 -10.81
N HIS A 620 18.89 -7.10 -11.39
CA HIS A 620 19.57 -6.95 -12.68
C HIS A 620 18.58 -6.73 -13.84
N MET A 621 17.48 -7.50 -13.89
CA MET A 621 16.45 -7.32 -14.93
C MET A 621 15.74 -5.96 -14.80
N VAL A 622 15.47 -5.49 -13.58
CA VAL A 622 14.92 -4.15 -13.33
C VAL A 622 15.89 -3.05 -13.78
N LEU A 623 17.20 -3.20 -13.52
CA LEU A 623 18.19 -2.25 -13.99
C LEU A 623 18.25 -2.21 -15.53
N GLN A 624 18.20 -3.35 -16.19
CA GLN A 624 18.12 -3.44 -17.66
C GLN A 624 16.86 -2.77 -18.21
N ASP A 625 15.68 -3.08 -17.65
CA ASP A 625 14.42 -2.43 -18.04
C ASP A 625 14.50 -0.90 -17.88
N ARG A 626 15.14 -0.41 -16.81
CA ARG A 626 15.32 1.02 -16.54
C ARG A 626 16.26 1.67 -17.54
N LEU A 627 17.39 1.03 -17.86
CA LEU A 627 18.38 1.54 -18.81
C LEU A 627 17.81 1.64 -20.24
N GLU A 628 17.06 0.64 -20.69
CA GLU A 628 16.43 0.68 -22.02
C GLU A 628 15.30 1.71 -22.09
N LYS A 629 14.51 1.88 -21.01
CA LYS A 629 13.51 2.98 -20.95
C LYS A 629 14.17 4.36 -20.89
N GLU A 630 15.29 4.53 -20.17
CA GLU A 630 16.08 5.77 -20.17
C GLU A 630 16.73 6.08 -21.54
N LYS A 631 17.14 5.06 -22.31
CA LYS A 631 17.60 5.18 -23.70
C LYS A 631 16.45 5.62 -24.61
N GLY A 632 15.28 4.97 -24.51
CA GLY A 632 14.08 5.33 -25.26
C GLY A 632 13.65 6.78 -25.03
N PHE A 633 13.54 7.22 -23.76
CA PHE A 633 13.24 8.62 -23.44
C PHE A 633 14.29 9.60 -24.00
N ALA A 634 15.56 9.22 -24.07
CA ALA A 634 16.60 10.05 -24.69
C ALA A 634 16.44 10.15 -26.22
N LYS A 635 16.09 9.05 -26.92
CA LYS A 635 15.77 9.07 -28.36
C LYS A 635 14.56 9.96 -28.64
N ASN A 636 13.45 9.72 -27.94
CA ASN A 636 12.20 10.48 -28.10
C ASN A 636 12.38 11.97 -27.78
N ALA A 637 13.32 12.34 -26.90
CA ALA A 637 13.64 13.74 -26.61
C ALA A 637 14.38 14.45 -27.76
N VAL A 638 15.23 13.74 -28.53
CA VAL A 638 15.81 14.28 -29.78
C VAL A 638 14.70 14.44 -30.82
N GLU A 639 13.92 13.39 -31.06
CA GLU A 639 12.83 13.35 -32.05
C GLU A 639 11.80 14.47 -31.81
N SER A 640 11.33 14.63 -30.57
CA SER A 640 10.37 15.68 -30.20
C SER A 640 10.94 17.09 -30.38
N TYR A 641 12.22 17.30 -30.04
CA TYR A 641 12.89 18.58 -30.23
C TYR A 641 13.09 18.91 -31.72
N VAL A 642 13.38 17.89 -32.55
CA VAL A 642 13.51 18.09 -34.01
C VAL A 642 12.18 18.54 -34.62
N TYR A 643 11.06 17.90 -34.28
CA TYR A 643 9.75 18.29 -34.81
C TYR A 643 9.28 19.66 -34.32
N ASP A 644 9.42 19.96 -33.03
CA ASP A 644 9.01 21.26 -32.46
C ASP A 644 9.82 22.42 -33.05
N MET A 645 11.16 22.29 -33.08
CA MET A 645 12.01 23.34 -33.63
C MET A 645 11.81 23.53 -35.14
N ARG A 646 11.63 22.44 -35.92
CA ARG A 646 11.33 22.57 -37.36
C ARG A 646 10.06 23.38 -37.61
N GLY A 647 8.98 23.12 -36.86
CA GLY A 647 7.75 23.90 -36.97
C GLY A 647 7.97 25.37 -36.59
N ARG A 648 8.61 25.62 -35.45
CA ARG A 648 8.75 26.98 -34.89
C ARG A 648 9.76 27.87 -35.64
N LEU A 649 10.72 27.29 -36.38
CA LEU A 649 11.69 28.03 -37.22
C LEU A 649 11.06 28.81 -38.38
N TYR A 650 9.94 28.34 -38.90
CA TYR A 650 9.22 28.98 -40.02
C TYR A 650 7.98 29.78 -39.56
N ASP A 651 7.79 29.90 -38.24
CA ASP A 651 6.76 30.70 -37.59
C ASP A 651 7.40 31.60 -36.52
N GLN A 652 7.22 31.31 -35.23
CA GLN A 652 7.57 32.19 -34.11
C GLN A 652 9.04 32.59 -34.04
N LEU A 653 9.97 31.69 -34.42
CA LEU A 653 11.40 31.92 -34.32
C LEU A 653 11.99 32.64 -35.55
N GLN A 654 11.25 32.78 -36.65
CA GLN A 654 11.74 33.30 -37.95
C GLN A 654 12.43 34.66 -37.83
N LYS A 655 11.97 35.53 -36.91
CA LYS A 655 12.50 36.88 -36.70
C LYS A 655 13.79 36.93 -35.86
N TYR A 656 14.08 35.87 -35.11
CA TYR A 656 15.12 35.81 -34.07
C TYR A 656 16.39 35.04 -34.53
N ILE A 657 16.43 34.68 -35.81
CA ILE A 657 17.50 33.95 -36.49
C ILE A 657 17.79 34.63 -37.83
N THR A 658 19.04 34.56 -38.32
CA THR A 658 19.36 35.01 -39.67
C THR A 658 18.98 33.94 -40.69
N GLU A 659 18.68 34.34 -41.94
CA GLU A 659 18.26 33.43 -43.02
C GLU A 659 19.27 32.28 -43.23
N GLU A 660 20.56 32.61 -43.33
CA GLU A 660 21.67 31.66 -43.46
C GLU A 660 21.78 30.68 -42.27
N ALA A 661 21.54 31.17 -41.04
CA ALA A 661 21.56 30.32 -39.85
C ALA A 661 20.30 29.43 -39.75
N ARG A 662 19.14 29.93 -40.21
CA ARG A 662 17.88 29.16 -40.31
C ARG A 662 18.03 28.01 -41.29
N GLU A 663 18.61 28.25 -42.46
CA GLU A 663 18.86 27.22 -43.47
C GLU A 663 19.81 26.15 -42.95
N LYS A 664 20.97 26.54 -42.42
CA LYS A 664 21.95 25.61 -41.83
C LYS A 664 21.40 24.81 -40.65
N PHE A 665 20.54 25.41 -39.81
CA PHE A 665 19.92 24.70 -38.71
C PHE A 665 18.77 23.80 -39.19
N SER A 666 18.00 24.20 -40.19
CA SER A 666 16.99 23.34 -40.82
C SER A 666 17.62 22.13 -41.52
N GLU A 667 18.78 22.30 -42.14
CA GLU A 667 19.60 21.21 -42.70
C GLU A 667 20.08 20.26 -41.59
N LEU A 668 20.66 20.79 -40.49
CA LEU A 668 21.09 20.00 -39.34
C LEU A 668 19.94 19.22 -38.67
N LEU A 669 18.74 19.81 -38.61
CA LEU A 669 17.53 19.14 -38.10
C LEU A 669 17.11 17.97 -38.98
N SER A 670 17.09 18.15 -40.31
CA SER A 670 16.79 17.05 -41.25
C SER A 670 17.86 15.96 -41.20
N LEU A 671 19.15 16.30 -41.23
CA LEU A 671 20.24 15.32 -41.07
C LEU A 671 20.17 14.56 -39.74
N THR A 672 19.55 15.13 -38.70
CA THR A 672 19.35 14.44 -37.42
C THR A 672 18.09 13.57 -37.41
N GLU A 673 17.05 13.92 -38.17
CA GLU A 673 15.89 13.07 -38.43
C GLU A 673 16.27 11.84 -39.28
N ASP A 674 16.96 12.06 -40.41
CA ASP A 674 17.48 11.00 -41.28
C ASP A 674 18.35 10.03 -40.46
N TRP A 675 19.27 10.58 -39.65
CA TRP A 675 20.09 9.80 -38.73
C TRP A 675 19.26 9.01 -37.69
N LEU A 676 18.18 9.56 -37.13
CA LEU A 676 17.34 8.86 -36.12
C LEU A 676 16.64 7.61 -36.67
N TYR A 677 16.39 7.56 -37.98
CA TYR A 677 15.78 6.43 -38.68
C TYR A 677 16.80 5.51 -39.39
N GLU A 678 18.05 5.96 -39.59
CA GLU A 678 19.17 5.14 -40.08
C GLU A 678 20.15 4.76 -38.93
N GLU A 679 21.42 5.21 -38.97
CA GLU A 679 22.49 4.80 -38.04
C GLU A 679 22.18 5.09 -36.55
N GLY A 680 21.31 6.06 -36.29
CA GLY A 680 20.84 6.49 -34.99
C GLY A 680 19.70 5.67 -34.42
N GLU A 681 19.18 4.66 -35.12
CA GLU A 681 17.99 3.93 -34.67
C GLU A 681 18.20 3.27 -33.29
N ASN A 682 19.38 2.69 -33.08
CA ASN A 682 19.74 1.82 -31.94
C ASN A 682 21.06 2.22 -31.26
N GLN A 683 21.18 3.49 -30.88
CA GLN A 683 22.38 4.05 -30.24
C GLN A 683 22.31 4.06 -28.71
N SER A 684 23.46 4.32 -28.07
CA SER A 684 23.52 4.45 -26.61
C SER A 684 22.85 5.75 -26.13
N LYS A 685 22.27 5.73 -24.91
CA LYS A 685 21.66 6.90 -24.27
C LYS A 685 22.52 8.17 -24.37
N LYS A 686 23.85 8.05 -24.18
CA LYS A 686 24.77 9.18 -24.25
C LYS A 686 24.81 9.82 -25.64
N VAL A 687 24.78 9.03 -26.71
CA VAL A 687 24.82 9.57 -28.09
C VAL A 687 23.58 10.42 -28.38
N TYR A 688 22.39 10.01 -27.93
CA TYR A 688 21.19 10.85 -28.02
C TYR A 688 21.30 12.13 -27.18
N GLN A 689 21.89 12.07 -25.98
CA GLN A 689 22.11 13.26 -25.14
C GLN A 689 23.13 14.23 -25.77
N ASP A 690 24.22 13.71 -26.34
CA ASP A 690 25.24 14.51 -27.03
C ASP A 690 24.65 15.14 -28.32
N LYS A 691 23.80 14.42 -29.06
CA LYS A 691 23.04 14.95 -30.22
C LYS A 691 22.01 16.01 -29.83
N LEU A 692 21.25 15.81 -28.77
CA LEU A 692 20.35 16.84 -28.24
C LEU A 692 21.14 18.09 -27.84
N ALA A 693 22.29 17.92 -27.18
CA ALA A 693 23.17 19.03 -26.83
C ALA A 693 23.84 19.73 -28.04
N GLU A 694 24.01 19.03 -29.17
CA GLU A 694 24.43 19.63 -30.44
C GLU A 694 23.33 20.55 -31.01
N LEU A 695 22.09 20.05 -31.13
CA LEU A 695 20.94 20.82 -31.61
C LEU A 695 20.60 22.01 -30.69
N LYS A 696 20.71 21.84 -29.37
CA LYS A 696 20.43 22.88 -28.38
C LYS A 696 21.42 24.05 -28.41
N LYS A 697 22.68 23.85 -28.81
CA LYS A 697 23.65 24.95 -28.98
C LYS A 697 23.20 25.97 -30.03
N VAL A 698 22.37 25.56 -30.99
CA VAL A 698 21.85 26.42 -32.06
C VAL A 698 20.43 26.92 -31.76
N GLY A 699 19.56 26.06 -31.21
CA GLY A 699 18.18 26.42 -30.91
C GLY A 699 17.96 27.22 -29.63
N ASP A 700 18.55 26.84 -28.50
CA ASP A 700 18.33 27.47 -27.19
C ASP A 700 18.64 28.99 -27.19
N PRO A 701 19.67 29.51 -27.91
CA PRO A 701 19.87 30.95 -28.06
C PRO A 701 18.73 31.66 -28.80
N VAL A 702 18.15 31.03 -29.82
CA VAL A 702 17.05 31.60 -30.63
C VAL A 702 15.74 31.59 -29.84
N GLU A 703 15.46 30.52 -29.10
CA GLU A 703 14.38 30.48 -28.11
C GLU A 703 14.56 31.56 -27.03
N THR A 704 15.79 31.73 -26.54
CA THR A 704 16.12 32.76 -25.55
C THR A 704 15.84 34.16 -26.09
N ARG A 705 16.18 34.46 -27.35
CA ARG A 705 15.85 35.75 -28.00
C ARG A 705 14.34 35.98 -28.09
N LEU A 706 13.53 35.00 -28.47
CA LEU A 706 12.06 35.09 -28.48
C LEU A 706 11.49 35.32 -27.06
N SER A 707 11.92 34.50 -26.10
CA SER A 707 11.51 34.60 -24.69
C SER A 707 11.84 35.98 -24.10
N GLU A 708 13.05 36.47 -24.36
CA GLU A 708 13.52 37.78 -23.90
C GLU A 708 12.83 38.93 -24.66
N ALA A 709 12.59 38.84 -25.96
CA ALA A 709 11.82 39.84 -26.70
C ALA A 709 10.40 40.00 -26.15
N THR A 710 9.81 38.91 -25.63
CA THR A 710 8.49 38.92 -24.99
C THR A 710 8.53 39.47 -23.55
N LYS A 711 9.52 39.05 -22.74
CA LYS A 711 9.58 39.36 -21.29
C LYS A 711 10.24 40.70 -20.97
N ARG A 712 11.23 41.12 -21.77
CA ARG A 712 12.05 42.31 -21.50
C ARG A 712 11.27 43.63 -21.56
N PRO A 713 10.28 43.85 -22.46
CA PRO A 713 9.43 45.04 -22.42
C PRO A 713 8.66 45.15 -21.11
N ALA A 714 8.02 44.07 -20.64
CA ALA A 714 7.31 44.05 -19.37
C ALA A 714 8.24 44.32 -18.16
N ALA A 715 9.45 43.75 -18.16
CA ALA A 715 10.45 44.01 -17.12
C ALA A 715 10.94 45.48 -17.13
N PHE A 716 11.10 46.10 -18.31
CA PHE A 716 11.40 47.53 -18.43
C PHE A 716 10.24 48.40 -17.93
N ASP A 717 8.99 48.07 -18.28
CA ASP A 717 7.80 48.76 -17.78
C ASP A 717 7.65 48.66 -16.26
N GLU A 718 7.95 47.51 -15.67
CA GLU A 718 7.94 47.32 -14.22
C GLU A 718 9.00 48.18 -13.52
N LEU A 719 10.25 48.19 -14.01
CA LEU A 719 11.31 49.04 -13.47
C LEU A 719 10.97 50.53 -13.64
N GLY A 720 10.39 50.91 -14.79
CA GLY A 720 9.89 52.27 -15.04
C GLY A 720 8.78 52.69 -14.07
N LYS A 721 7.78 51.84 -13.84
CA LYS A 721 6.72 52.05 -12.84
C LYS A 721 7.28 52.18 -11.42
N SER A 722 8.26 51.35 -11.07
CA SER A 722 8.93 51.39 -9.76
C SER A 722 9.67 52.73 -9.55
N ILE A 723 10.41 53.19 -10.57
CA ILE A 723 11.06 54.51 -10.60
C ILE A 723 10.03 55.65 -10.47
N GLN A 724 8.88 55.56 -11.16
CA GLN A 724 7.80 56.56 -11.06
C GLN A 724 7.13 56.58 -9.69
N GLN A 725 6.90 55.42 -9.06
CA GLN A 725 6.35 55.32 -7.71
C GLN A 725 7.29 55.94 -6.67
N ILE A 726 8.58 55.61 -6.73
CA ILE A 726 9.59 56.18 -5.82
C ILE A 726 9.72 57.70 -6.05
N ARG A 727 9.64 58.19 -7.31
CA ARG A 727 9.57 59.63 -7.60
C ARG A 727 8.35 60.31 -7.00
N LYS A 728 7.16 59.69 -7.07
CA LYS A 728 5.95 60.25 -6.45
C LYS A 728 6.07 60.31 -4.92
N ILE A 729 6.76 59.34 -4.30
CA ILE A 729 7.06 59.39 -2.87
C ILE A 729 8.05 60.52 -2.56
N LEU A 730 9.13 60.68 -3.35
CA LEU A 730 10.07 61.81 -3.20
C LEU A 730 9.39 63.18 -3.36
N GLU A 731 8.42 63.30 -4.26
CA GLU A 731 7.62 64.51 -4.43
C GLU A 731 6.74 64.81 -3.19
N LEU A 732 6.15 63.78 -2.56
CA LEU A 732 5.44 63.92 -1.28
C LEU A 732 6.39 64.26 -0.11
N CYS A 733 7.61 63.71 -0.09
CA CYS A 733 8.66 64.13 0.85
C CYS A 733 8.99 65.61 0.68
N ALA A 734 9.13 66.09 -0.56
CA ALA A 734 9.40 67.50 -0.87
C ALA A 734 8.22 68.44 -0.52
N GLN A 735 6.98 67.92 -0.55
CA GLN A 735 5.78 68.63 -0.10
C GLN A 735 5.57 68.60 1.43
N LYS A 736 6.47 67.94 2.19
CA LYS A 736 6.37 67.76 3.66
C LYS A 736 5.12 67.02 4.12
N ASP A 737 4.78 65.92 3.44
CA ASP A 737 3.79 64.95 3.92
C ASP A 737 4.18 64.43 5.32
N GLU A 738 3.24 64.44 6.27
CA GLU A 738 3.45 64.03 7.67
C GLU A 738 4.05 62.62 7.81
N LYS A 739 3.86 61.77 6.80
CA LYS A 739 4.37 60.40 6.74
C LYS A 739 5.89 60.32 6.48
N TYR A 740 6.52 61.37 5.95
CA TYR A 740 7.93 61.32 5.50
C TYR A 740 8.82 62.48 6.03
N ASP A 741 8.26 63.50 6.68
CA ASP A 741 9.00 64.67 7.21
C ASP A 741 10.09 64.34 8.28
N HIS A 742 10.20 63.07 8.71
CA HIS A 742 11.23 62.58 9.64
C HIS A 742 12.45 61.91 8.97
N ILE A 743 12.49 61.81 7.65
CA ILE A 743 13.64 61.22 6.93
C ILE A 743 14.70 62.30 6.71
N GLU A 744 15.97 62.01 7.04
CA GLU A 744 17.05 62.99 6.91
C GLU A 744 17.27 63.42 5.47
N ALA A 745 17.55 64.71 5.27
CA ALA A 745 17.76 65.30 3.94
C ALA A 745 18.97 64.71 3.17
N GLU A 746 19.93 64.07 3.86
CA GLU A 746 20.99 63.29 3.20
C GLU A 746 20.51 61.92 2.71
N GLU A 747 19.53 61.31 3.38
CA GLU A 747 18.98 60.01 2.98
C GLU A 747 17.97 60.16 1.85
N ILE A 748 17.17 61.23 1.85
CA ILE A 748 16.36 61.62 0.69
C ILE A 748 17.26 61.80 -0.55
N LYS A 749 18.39 62.50 -0.43
CA LYS A 749 19.39 62.64 -1.51
C LYS A 749 20.00 61.31 -1.96
N LYS A 750 20.23 60.35 -1.06
CA LYS A 750 20.70 59.00 -1.43
C LYS A 750 19.65 58.27 -2.29
N VAL A 751 18.37 58.42 -1.97
CA VAL A 751 17.26 57.88 -2.79
C VAL A 751 17.17 58.62 -4.13
N GLU A 752 17.26 59.94 -4.18
CA GLU A 752 17.28 60.72 -5.43
C GLU A 752 18.41 60.29 -6.37
N VAL A 753 19.63 60.13 -5.85
CA VAL A 753 20.80 59.68 -6.62
C VAL A 753 20.62 58.25 -7.11
N ALA A 754 20.16 57.32 -6.25
CA ALA A 754 19.89 55.94 -6.65
C ALA A 754 18.83 55.86 -7.76
N VAL A 755 17.73 56.62 -7.66
CA VAL A 755 16.68 56.70 -8.68
C VAL A 755 17.23 57.30 -9.98
N ALA A 756 18.00 58.39 -9.92
CA ALA A 756 18.57 59.03 -11.09
C ALA A 756 19.59 58.14 -11.82
N ASP A 757 20.40 57.38 -11.09
CA ASP A 757 21.40 56.48 -11.69
C ASP A 757 20.76 55.18 -12.25
N LYS A 758 19.70 54.64 -11.60
CA LYS A 758 18.92 53.56 -12.20
C LYS A 758 18.08 54.01 -13.40
N GLU A 759 17.60 55.26 -13.45
CA GLU A 759 16.97 55.81 -14.66
C GLU A 759 17.99 55.99 -15.80
N LYS A 760 19.17 56.54 -15.53
CA LYS A 760 20.26 56.60 -16.54
C LYS A 760 20.62 55.20 -17.04
N TRP A 761 20.70 54.21 -16.15
CA TRP A 761 20.94 52.81 -16.52
C TRP A 761 19.81 52.26 -17.39
N LEU A 762 18.55 52.49 -17.01
CA LEU A 762 17.36 52.10 -17.77
C LEU A 762 17.40 52.68 -19.19
N GLN A 763 17.60 53.99 -19.32
CA GLN A 763 17.69 54.68 -20.61
C GLN A 763 18.90 54.18 -21.43
N ASN A 764 20.06 53.99 -20.81
CA ASN A 764 21.25 53.47 -21.50
C ASN A 764 21.05 52.03 -22.00
N LYS A 765 20.41 51.16 -21.21
CA LYS A 765 20.11 49.77 -21.61
C LYS A 765 19.00 49.67 -22.65
N TRP A 766 17.96 50.50 -22.54
CA TRP A 766 16.92 50.65 -23.57
C TRP A 766 17.53 51.13 -24.89
N ASN A 767 18.34 52.19 -24.87
CA ASN A 767 19.01 52.77 -26.04
C ASN A 767 20.17 51.90 -26.59
N ALA A 768 20.63 50.90 -25.85
CA ALA A 768 21.51 49.85 -26.36
C ALA A 768 20.69 48.74 -27.04
N GLN A 769 19.59 48.31 -26.41
CA GLN A 769 18.72 47.26 -26.95
C GLN A 769 17.98 47.68 -28.23
N SER A 770 17.55 48.95 -28.35
CA SER A 770 16.87 49.49 -29.53
C SER A 770 17.77 49.68 -30.76
N LYS A 771 19.07 49.36 -30.65
CA LYS A 771 20.05 49.37 -31.74
C LYS A 771 20.46 47.97 -32.21
N LEU A 772 20.03 46.93 -31.49
CA LEU A 772 20.25 45.53 -31.85
C LEU A 772 19.06 45.03 -32.66
N ALA A 773 19.31 44.17 -33.65
CA ALA A 773 18.26 43.47 -34.37
C ALA A 773 17.76 42.26 -33.57
N ASP A 774 16.52 41.82 -33.82
CA ASP A 774 15.87 40.72 -33.08
C ASP A 774 16.65 39.39 -33.12
N HIS A 775 17.46 39.18 -34.15
CA HIS A 775 18.34 38.00 -34.30
C HIS A 775 19.69 38.10 -33.57
N GLN A 776 19.94 39.16 -32.81
CA GLN A 776 21.16 39.38 -32.03
C GLN A 776 20.92 39.12 -30.53
N ASP A 777 21.98 38.77 -29.80
CA ASP A 777 21.88 38.52 -28.36
C ASP A 777 21.66 39.83 -27.59
N PRO A 778 20.82 39.83 -26.54
CA PRO A 778 20.28 41.07 -25.97
C PRO A 778 21.29 41.87 -25.14
N ALA A 779 21.16 43.20 -25.18
CA ALA A 779 22.00 44.14 -24.42
C ALA A 779 21.80 44.03 -22.89
N VAL A 780 20.68 43.43 -22.46
CA VAL A 780 20.35 43.08 -21.08
C VAL A 780 19.27 42.00 -21.06
N TYR A 781 19.36 41.05 -20.14
CA TYR A 781 18.33 40.03 -19.90
C TYR A 781 17.27 40.52 -18.91
N ALA A 782 16.02 40.09 -19.06
CA ALA A 782 14.91 40.45 -18.19
C ALA A 782 15.17 40.08 -16.71
N SER A 783 15.89 38.98 -16.45
CA SER A 783 16.36 38.60 -15.12
C SER A 783 17.25 39.66 -14.46
N VAL A 784 18.14 40.30 -15.24
CA VAL A 784 19.00 41.39 -14.75
C VAL A 784 18.15 42.63 -14.46
N ILE A 785 17.22 43.00 -15.35
CA ILE A 785 16.31 44.15 -15.14
C ILE A 785 15.50 43.96 -13.84
N LEU A 786 14.97 42.75 -13.59
CA LEU A 786 14.22 42.44 -12.37
C LEU A 786 15.11 42.43 -11.12
N SER A 787 16.36 41.99 -11.22
CA SER A 787 17.32 42.10 -10.10
C SER A 787 17.69 43.55 -9.78
N GLU A 788 17.79 44.41 -10.79
CA GLU A 788 18.07 45.84 -10.65
C GLU A 788 16.86 46.62 -10.14
N LYS A 789 15.64 46.21 -10.51
CA LYS A 789 14.39 46.64 -9.86
C LYS A 789 14.42 46.29 -8.38
N LYS A 790 14.65 45.02 -8.03
CA LYS A 790 14.69 44.62 -6.61
C LYS A 790 15.77 45.39 -5.84
N LEU A 791 16.96 45.57 -6.40
CA LEU A 791 18.02 46.35 -5.75
C LEU A 791 17.62 47.83 -5.53
N LEU A 792 16.90 48.44 -6.48
CA LEU A 792 16.34 49.78 -6.32
C LEU A 792 15.25 49.80 -5.22
N GLU A 793 14.31 48.86 -5.25
CA GLU A 793 13.24 48.72 -4.26
C GLU A 793 13.79 48.49 -2.85
N ASP A 794 14.68 47.52 -2.66
CA ASP A 794 15.35 47.23 -1.39
C ASP A 794 16.08 48.48 -0.85
N THR A 795 16.84 49.19 -1.70
CA THR A 795 17.59 50.40 -1.32
C THR A 795 16.65 51.55 -0.93
N CYS A 796 15.61 51.80 -1.73
CA CYS A 796 14.74 52.95 -1.55
C CYS A 796 13.74 52.71 -0.41
N TYR A 797 13.10 51.54 -0.33
CA TYR A 797 12.13 51.24 0.73
C TYR A 797 12.79 51.03 2.10
N THR A 798 14.05 50.59 2.18
CA THR A 798 14.79 50.58 3.47
C THR A 798 14.96 51.98 4.06
N ILE A 799 15.07 53.01 3.21
CA ILE A 799 15.15 54.41 3.64
C ILE A 799 13.74 54.99 3.86
N LEU A 800 12.84 54.83 2.89
CA LEU A 800 11.50 55.42 2.87
C LEU A 800 10.53 54.83 3.91
N ASN A 801 10.79 53.61 4.41
CA ASN A 801 10.02 52.97 5.47
C ASN A 801 10.70 53.02 6.85
N LYS A 802 11.72 53.87 7.06
CA LYS A 802 12.23 54.13 8.42
C LYS A 802 11.10 54.60 9.34
N ALA A 803 10.97 53.98 10.50
CA ALA A 803 9.96 54.35 11.49
C ALA A 803 10.30 55.69 12.19
N LYS A 804 9.26 56.43 12.56
CA LYS A 804 9.36 57.70 13.29
C LYS A 804 9.86 57.42 14.74
N PRO A 805 10.91 58.08 15.24
CA PRO A 805 11.47 57.78 16.56
C PRO A 805 10.52 58.21 17.71
N LYS A 806 10.35 57.36 18.74
CA LYS A 806 9.59 57.71 19.95
C LYS A 806 10.35 58.70 20.84
N PRO A 807 9.67 59.64 21.55
CA PRO A 807 10.31 60.54 22.50
C PRO A 807 10.86 59.82 23.75
N LYS A 808 11.79 60.46 24.48
CA LYS A 808 12.26 60.02 25.81
C LYS A 808 11.86 60.96 26.94
N ALA A 809 11.57 60.39 28.10
CA ALA A 809 11.50 61.06 29.40
C ALA A 809 12.79 60.81 30.23
N GLU A 810 13.03 61.64 31.25
CA GLU A 810 14.13 61.50 32.23
C GLU A 810 13.61 61.78 33.65
N PRO A 811 14.17 61.15 34.70
CA PRO A 811 13.69 61.28 36.09
C PRO A 811 14.39 62.40 36.90
N PRO A 812 13.76 62.89 38.01
CA PRO A 812 14.24 64.06 38.77
C PRO A 812 15.29 63.77 39.87
N PRO A 813 15.97 64.80 40.43
CA PRO A 813 17.17 64.68 41.28
C PRO A 813 16.98 65.12 42.76
N PRO A 814 18.06 65.13 43.57
CA PRO A 814 18.20 66.00 44.75
C PRO A 814 19.41 66.99 44.66
N PRO A 815 19.33 68.24 45.20
CA PRO A 815 20.34 69.30 45.01
C PRO A 815 21.01 69.85 46.29
N LYS A 816 22.01 70.77 46.16
CA LYS A 816 22.46 71.90 47.04
C LYS A 816 23.96 72.23 46.83
N GLU A 817 24.51 73.43 47.09
CA GLU A 817 24.05 74.85 47.09
C GLU A 817 25.30 75.79 47.15
N GLU A 818 25.14 77.10 47.43
CA GLU A 818 26.17 78.18 47.57
C GLU A 818 26.73 78.77 46.24
N GLU A 819 26.89 80.10 46.05
CA GLU A 819 26.47 81.27 46.84
C GLU A 819 26.13 82.53 45.97
N LYS A 820 25.76 83.66 46.60
CA LYS A 820 25.12 84.88 46.00
C LYS A 820 26.16 85.88 45.41
N LYS A 821 25.84 86.87 44.55
CA LYS A 821 24.81 87.95 44.61
C LYS A 821 24.49 88.53 43.20
N GLU A 822 23.21 88.70 42.85
CA GLU A 822 22.44 89.98 42.76
C GLU A 822 22.94 90.93 41.64
N GLU A 823 22.19 91.24 40.57
CA GLU A 823 20.79 90.94 40.13
C GLU A 823 20.77 90.58 38.61
N GLY A 824 19.71 90.17 37.90
CA GLY A 824 18.24 90.18 38.08
C GLY A 824 17.57 91.24 37.17
N THR A 825 16.39 91.08 36.56
CA THR A 825 15.37 89.99 36.45
C THR A 825 14.49 90.26 35.19
N GLY A 826 13.79 89.35 34.50
CA GLY A 826 13.70 87.87 34.52
C GLY A 826 13.72 87.37 33.05
N ASP A 827 12.73 86.70 32.45
CA ASP A 827 11.52 85.95 32.86
C ASP A 827 10.94 85.30 31.54
N SER A 828 10.17 84.20 31.46
CA SER A 828 9.57 83.23 32.41
C SER A 828 9.53 81.79 31.80
N THR A 829 8.81 80.84 32.42
CA THR A 829 8.53 79.45 31.97
C THR A 829 6.99 79.17 32.01
N PRO A 830 6.39 77.94 31.93
CA PRO A 830 6.85 76.54 31.68
C PRO A 830 6.00 75.84 30.55
N GLU A 831 5.53 74.56 30.45
CA GLU A 831 5.55 73.17 31.07
C GLU A 831 4.85 72.22 30.01
N GLU A 832 4.81 70.87 29.94
CA GLU A 832 5.51 69.69 30.55
C GLU A 832 5.35 68.42 29.61
N LYS A 833 5.19 67.17 30.10
CA LYS A 833 5.42 65.89 29.33
C LYS A 833 4.53 64.63 29.65
N MET A 834 4.90 63.47 29.04
CA MET A 834 4.53 62.01 29.28
C MET A 834 3.36 61.35 28.47
N ASP A 835 3.29 60.02 28.15
CA ASP A 835 4.30 58.96 27.83
C ASP A 835 3.72 57.72 27.01
N GLN A 836 3.94 56.42 27.39
CA GLN A 836 3.77 55.17 26.57
C GLN A 836 3.15 53.95 27.37
N GLU A 837 2.89 52.68 26.93
CA GLU A 837 3.01 51.86 25.67
C GLU A 837 1.81 50.82 25.53
N GLY A 838 1.77 49.54 25.03
CA GLY A 838 2.71 48.50 24.48
C GLY A 838 2.04 47.09 24.17
N GLU A 839 2.83 46.06 23.80
CA GLU A 839 2.57 44.57 23.66
C GLU A 839 1.73 43.90 22.49
N ASN A 840 1.73 42.53 22.45
CA ASN A 840 1.53 41.58 21.31
C ASN A 840 0.10 41.00 21.04
N VAL A 841 -0.19 40.54 19.79
CA VAL A 841 -1.17 39.46 19.41
C VAL A 841 -0.81 38.79 18.04
N GLU A 842 -1.16 37.51 17.81
CA GLU A 842 -1.27 36.89 16.46
C GLU A 842 -2.68 36.28 16.18
N LYS A 843 -3.39 36.77 15.12
CA LYS A 843 -4.56 36.15 14.41
C LYS A 843 -5.87 35.97 15.24
N PRO A 844 -7.08 35.72 14.65
CA PRO A 844 -7.37 35.17 13.31
C PRO A 844 -8.55 35.81 12.48
N ASN A 845 -8.72 35.25 11.26
CA ASN A 845 -9.85 35.12 10.32
C ASN A 845 -11.08 36.08 10.19
N GLU A 846 -11.54 36.12 8.93
CA GLU A 846 -12.93 36.11 8.41
C GLU A 846 -13.69 37.38 7.91
N HIS A 847 -14.37 37.12 6.78
CA HIS A 847 -15.29 37.87 5.91
C HIS A 847 -15.99 39.18 6.37
N GLN A 848 -16.15 40.14 5.43
CA GLN A 848 -17.44 40.36 4.71
C GLN A 848 -17.41 41.45 3.59
N ASN A 849 -18.20 41.22 2.51
CA ASN A 849 -19.21 42.08 1.81
C ASN A 849 -19.09 43.63 1.74
N GLN A 850 -19.64 44.36 0.73
CA GLN A 850 -20.20 44.07 -0.61
C GLN A 850 -20.43 45.39 -1.41
N GLU A 851 -21.15 45.33 -2.55
CA GLU A 851 -21.82 46.42 -3.32
C GLU A 851 -20.94 47.30 -4.25
N GLY A 852 -21.39 47.70 -5.45
CA GLY A 852 -22.62 47.29 -6.18
C GLY A 852 -22.86 48.03 -7.52
N GLY A 853 -23.55 47.36 -8.47
CA GLY A 853 -24.08 47.90 -9.75
C GLY A 853 -23.06 48.21 -10.86
N GLU A 854 -23.38 48.22 -12.17
CA GLU A 854 -24.48 47.68 -13.01
C GLU A 854 -24.04 47.88 -14.50
N GLU A 855 -24.67 47.43 -15.60
CA GLU A 855 -26.02 46.89 -15.88
C GLU A 855 -25.98 45.52 -16.64
N THR A 856 -26.82 45.38 -17.67
CA THR A 856 -27.20 44.21 -18.51
C THR A 856 -26.29 43.92 -19.72
N LYS A 857 -26.03 42.68 -20.17
CA LYS A 857 -26.93 41.60 -20.71
C LYS A 857 -27.47 41.87 -22.14
N PRO A 858 -27.92 40.87 -22.94
CA PRO A 858 -28.25 39.47 -22.60
C PRO A 858 -27.25 38.42 -23.12
N ASP A 859 -27.73 37.28 -23.67
CA ASP A 859 -27.17 35.93 -23.45
C ASP A 859 -27.23 35.02 -24.70
N ALA A 860 -26.41 33.95 -24.78
CA ALA A 860 -26.57 32.81 -25.72
C ALA A 860 -25.79 31.55 -25.28
N ASP A 861 -26.47 30.40 -25.18
CA ASP A 861 -25.90 29.09 -24.85
C ASP A 861 -25.38 28.30 -26.07
N MET A 862 -24.51 27.31 -25.84
CA MET A 862 -24.44 26.12 -26.71
C MET A 862 -23.83 24.90 -26.00
N GLU A 863 -24.65 23.88 -25.75
CA GLU A 863 -24.22 22.49 -25.54
C GLU A 863 -23.86 21.86 -26.90
N ILE A 864 -22.85 20.97 -26.95
CA ILE A 864 -22.71 19.91 -27.97
C ILE A 864 -22.14 18.66 -27.29
N ASP A 865 -22.59 17.48 -27.75
CA ASP A 865 -22.27 16.11 -27.30
C ASP A 865 -20.77 15.73 -27.23
#